data_AF-A0A2S9YQ32-F1
#
_entry.id   AF-A0A2S9YQ32-F1
#
_cell.length_a   1.000
_cell.length_b   1.000
_cell.length_c   1.000
_cell.angle_alpha   90.00
_cell.angle_beta   90.00
_cell.angle_gamma   90.00
#
_symmetry.space_group_name_H-M   'P 1'
#
loop_
_entity.id
_entity.type
_entity.pdbx_description
1 polymer ?
#
loop_
_entity_poly.entity_id
_entity_poly.type
_entity_poly.pdbx_seq_one_letter_code
_entity_poly.pdbx_strand_id
1 'polypeptide(L)'
;MTDAITPHRPRRGRIEAGCGEALIELLNPDPVLRRYAVDAVELDAVGLYALRDRLLGDTHGPVRVAVAERLARAARRRFGTGAPTRDEAAQWLLEALQDPLPSVREVSCRAVARHLDRGPEIEARLAQMLTSDPSWRTRRAAARALAAVAGEGGISGLIPGLEDPFWRVRHAVIQALALIAARSSDEDDQRARVREQILAAGAHLQEAARAALAYLASGWPEGEGEVPAVLGLIRDPGFGLELSDPDPAVVTARLLAASAVDPDKLVPLLAESHVPLREEAARRLASVDDPTCLLPALAWLEDPRVPNAPAIVRRLLDRIGDRAEPLVERALDSGRPGAIEWALTWIASYAGERLHARLPGLAAHANERVRAALVRTCRQLIERERGQGAQLWAGLIEEATRDPSPSVREAAALALADRDLVNLVGEWSDANLGPRARARVVELARDSELSEHGMTDPDVRVRLAAIGDGSALSPSWRARMLADADPWIRAASLDRAAALASLLGDDERDPSVRRIAARLLVREREQIEPTTVVRLLARASADADPWVRARALDLIQFNRDDAADDPELLAACLLATRDAAAMVRLSASAKLDVWPQLADRLEHTVTDGRADQAELCVAAWSRLIVELEPEPARARVERGIVELTDPRVRAHLLELAVVFGADPPSHALANQVSATSPRPAWEPPPPALVSKRALGRTGIELAPLVISGALSPTPSSLAQAAERGVDTWFWEPRHANLTRFLRQPIRRGQQVIAGSFHADRRGLTHDLELARRRLQRDHIDLFLLFWVRSPARLDPASLETLREFQRRGSIRSYGFSTHDRSIACAAIDSGDWPVIMTRHSAAHDGAEHELLPAAAAAGVGVLGFSALCYGRMLRPSAVFEQGAPAPDCYRYSLSQPAVAACISAPSRHRELVENLDVLDASTIDGSRQEVLRAHGKEIYADNKRFDRLLRRGGTAPLREAILELFERASEPSDAETESVPSSQG
;
A
#
# COMPACT_ATOMS: atom_id res chain seq x y z
N MET A 1 53.55 -3.33 -8.87
CA MET A 1 53.02 -2.22 -9.68
C MET A 1 51.75 -2.71 -10.33
N THR A 2 50.64 -2.40 -9.68
CA THR A 2 49.28 -2.88 -9.94
C THR A 2 48.42 -1.66 -10.24
N ASP A 3 48.06 -1.45 -11.51
CA ASP A 3 47.01 -0.49 -11.87
C ASP A 3 45.65 -1.15 -11.64
N ALA A 4 44.95 -0.65 -10.64
CA ALA A 4 43.60 -1.07 -10.28
C ALA A 4 42.60 -0.45 -11.27
N ILE A 5 41.92 -1.33 -12.00
CA ILE A 5 40.78 -1.03 -12.85
C ILE A 5 39.62 -0.54 -11.96
N THR A 6 39.30 0.75 -12.02
CA THR A 6 38.11 1.32 -11.43
C THR A 6 36.86 0.78 -12.16
N PRO A 7 35.90 0.14 -11.50
CA PRO A 7 34.72 -0.37 -12.18
C PRO A 7 33.83 0.81 -12.63
N HIS A 8 33.53 0.87 -13.93
CA HIS A 8 32.56 1.81 -14.49
C HIS A 8 31.20 1.66 -13.80
N ARG A 9 30.78 2.68 -13.04
CA ARG A 9 29.40 2.82 -12.57
C ARG A 9 28.47 3.06 -13.78
N PRO A 10 27.34 2.35 -13.89
CA PRO A 10 26.38 2.58 -14.98
C PRO A 10 25.81 4.00 -14.91
N ARG A 11 25.62 4.64 -16.07
CA ARG A 11 25.03 5.98 -16.21
C ARG A 11 23.61 5.99 -15.64
N ARG A 12 23.44 6.71 -14.53
CA ARG A 12 22.17 6.97 -13.84
C ARG A 12 21.23 7.87 -14.67
N GLY A 13 19.93 7.60 -14.66
CA GLY A 13 18.90 8.39 -15.37
C GLY A 13 18.62 9.77 -14.76
N ARG A 14 17.90 10.66 -15.46
CA ARG A 14 17.64 12.07 -15.04
C ARG A 14 16.94 12.25 -13.67
N ILE A 15 16.28 11.21 -13.13
CA ILE A 15 15.73 11.20 -11.76
C ILE A 15 16.80 10.72 -10.75
N GLU A 16 17.65 9.78 -11.14
CA GLU A 16 18.77 9.26 -10.33
C GLU A 16 19.96 10.23 -10.27
N ALA A 17 20.02 11.20 -11.18
CA ALA A 17 20.97 12.31 -11.16
C ALA A 17 20.70 13.33 -10.03
N GLY A 18 19.50 13.28 -9.42
CA GLY A 18 19.15 14.06 -8.23
C GLY A 18 19.37 13.32 -6.91
N CYS A 19 19.87 12.09 -6.93
CA CYS A 19 20.18 11.35 -5.71
C CYS A 19 21.53 11.83 -5.17
N GLY A 20 21.50 12.68 -4.13
CA GLY A 20 22.66 12.92 -3.28
C GLY A 20 23.07 11.65 -2.50
N GLU A 21 23.59 11.85 -1.30
CA GLU A 21 23.88 10.73 -0.39
C GLU A 21 22.58 10.06 0.08
N ALA A 22 22.44 8.76 -0.14
CA ALA A 22 21.18 8.04 0.05
C ALA A 22 20.64 8.12 1.50
N LEU A 23 21.52 8.17 2.50
CA LEU A 23 21.14 8.35 3.91
C LEU A 23 20.52 9.72 4.18
N ILE A 24 21.02 10.77 3.53
CA ILE A 24 20.47 12.14 3.64
C ILE A 24 19.12 12.22 2.93
N GLU A 25 19.00 11.61 1.75
CA GLU A 25 17.74 11.58 0.99
C GLU A 25 16.62 10.81 1.69
N LEU A 26 16.94 9.83 2.56
CA LEU A 26 15.94 9.21 3.43
C LEU A 26 15.31 10.19 4.43
N LEU A 27 15.95 11.33 4.70
CA LEU A 27 15.44 12.37 5.58
C LEU A 27 14.79 13.54 4.81
N ASN A 28 14.65 13.41 3.48
CA ASN A 28 14.05 14.43 2.64
C ASN A 28 12.55 14.57 2.94
N PRO A 29 11.98 15.79 3.00
CA PRO A 29 10.53 15.97 3.16
C PRO A 29 9.71 15.34 2.03
N ASP A 30 10.25 15.24 0.81
CA ASP A 30 9.57 14.60 -0.33
C ASP A 30 9.55 13.06 -0.19
N PRO A 31 8.37 12.43 -0.03
CA PRO A 31 8.27 10.98 0.08
C PRO A 31 8.71 10.22 -1.17
N VAL A 32 8.68 10.84 -2.35
CA VAL A 32 9.13 10.22 -3.60
C VAL A 32 10.64 10.04 -3.59
N LEU A 33 11.39 11.06 -3.17
CA LEU A 33 12.85 10.98 -3.04
C LEU A 33 13.25 9.96 -1.98
N ARG A 34 12.58 9.96 -0.82
CA ARG A 34 12.77 8.92 0.21
C ARG A 34 12.56 7.52 -0.35
N ARG A 35 11.49 7.32 -1.12
CA ARG A 35 11.17 6.02 -1.72
C ARG A 35 12.27 5.53 -2.66
N TYR A 36 12.87 6.41 -3.47
CA TYR A 36 14.01 6.05 -4.33
C TYR A 36 15.28 5.78 -3.52
N ALA A 37 15.52 6.57 -2.48
CA ALA A 37 16.68 6.42 -1.62
C ALA A 37 16.73 5.03 -0.93
N VAL A 38 15.59 4.46 -0.54
CA VAL A 38 15.50 3.11 0.06
C VAL A 38 16.28 2.03 -0.71
N ASP A 39 16.21 2.04 -2.04
CA ASP A 39 16.90 1.04 -2.86
C ASP A 39 18.41 1.35 -3.02
N ALA A 40 18.82 2.61 -2.83
CA ALA A 40 20.19 3.09 -2.96
C ALA A 40 21.00 3.06 -1.65
N VAL A 41 20.34 2.91 -0.50
CA VAL A 41 20.99 2.81 0.83
C VAL A 41 21.89 1.58 0.91
N GLU A 42 23.12 1.80 1.36
CA GLU A 42 24.07 0.73 1.63
C GLU A 42 23.59 -0.12 2.81
N LEU A 43 23.74 -1.44 2.72
CA LEU A 43 23.28 -2.35 3.77
C LEU A 43 24.40 -2.64 4.79
N ASP A 44 25.05 -1.59 5.27
CA ASP A 44 25.91 -1.59 6.45
C ASP A 44 25.09 -1.26 7.72
N ALA A 45 25.72 -1.23 8.90
CA ALA A 45 25.01 -1.02 10.16
C ALA A 45 24.19 0.28 10.15
N VAL A 46 24.79 1.38 9.71
CA VAL A 46 24.16 2.71 9.63
C VAL A 46 22.96 2.67 8.69
N GLY A 47 23.13 2.14 7.48
CA GLY A 47 22.03 2.06 6.52
C GLY A 47 20.88 1.14 6.97
N LEU A 48 21.17 0.06 7.69
CA LEU A 48 20.13 -0.82 8.24
C LEU A 48 19.32 -0.13 9.34
N TYR A 49 19.95 0.62 10.25
CA TYR A 49 19.24 1.40 11.25
C TYR A 49 18.47 2.58 10.64
N ALA A 50 19.00 3.23 9.60
CA ALA A 50 18.29 4.27 8.86
C ALA A 50 17.06 3.72 8.14
N LEU A 51 17.15 2.51 7.57
CA LEU A 51 15.99 1.81 7.03
C LEU A 51 14.99 1.47 8.15
N ARG A 52 15.42 0.94 9.30
CA ARG A 52 14.52 0.71 10.45
C ARG A 52 13.77 1.96 10.87
N ASP A 53 14.46 3.10 10.96
CA ASP A 53 13.85 4.37 11.32
C ASP A 53 12.70 4.74 10.35
N ARG A 54 12.91 4.55 9.04
CA ARG A 54 11.86 4.74 8.04
C ARG A 54 10.76 3.68 8.10
N LEU A 55 11.07 2.43 8.45
CA LEU A 55 10.07 1.37 8.61
C LEU A 55 9.07 1.71 9.71
N LEU A 56 9.54 2.27 10.82
CA LEU A 56 8.72 2.48 12.02
C LEU A 56 8.14 3.89 12.10
N GLY A 57 8.82 4.90 11.54
CA GLY A 57 8.48 6.31 11.74
C GLY A 57 8.04 7.08 10.48
N ASP A 58 8.20 6.55 9.26
CA ASP A 58 7.86 7.33 8.06
C ASP A 58 6.34 7.55 7.95
N THR A 59 5.92 8.79 7.72
CA THR A 59 4.50 9.13 7.58
C THR A 59 3.89 8.54 6.30
N HIS A 60 4.69 8.23 5.29
CA HIS A 60 4.24 7.73 3.99
C HIS A 60 4.33 6.20 3.89
N GLY A 61 3.17 5.53 3.91
CA GLY A 61 3.06 4.07 3.87
C GLY A 61 3.83 3.37 2.73
N PRO A 62 3.83 3.87 1.48
CA PRO A 62 4.64 3.29 0.40
C PRO A 62 6.15 3.26 0.66
N VAL A 63 6.71 4.20 1.43
CA VAL A 63 8.11 4.15 1.87
C VAL A 63 8.29 3.00 2.85
N ARG A 64 7.43 2.91 3.89
CA ARG A 64 7.48 1.81 4.88
C ARG A 64 7.37 0.42 4.23
N VAL A 65 6.47 0.27 3.25
CA VAL A 65 6.35 -0.97 2.45
C VAL A 65 7.68 -1.30 1.75
N ALA A 66 8.28 -0.33 1.07
CA ALA A 66 9.52 -0.55 0.35
C ALA A 66 10.70 -0.92 1.26
N VAL A 67 10.76 -0.26 2.42
CA VAL A 67 11.74 -0.52 3.46
C VAL A 67 11.56 -1.95 4.00
N ALA A 68 10.33 -2.36 4.33
CA ALA A 68 10.04 -3.73 4.78
C ALA A 68 10.51 -4.76 3.75
N GLU A 69 10.26 -4.53 2.45
CA GLU A 69 10.75 -5.39 1.37
C GLU A 69 12.28 -5.37 1.23
N ARG A 70 12.92 -4.23 1.46
CA ARG A 70 14.37 -4.07 1.38
C ARG A 70 15.07 -4.80 2.53
N LEU A 71 14.61 -4.61 3.76
CA LEU A 71 15.11 -5.28 4.96
C LEU A 71 14.93 -6.80 4.87
N ALA A 72 13.77 -7.26 4.38
CA ALA A 72 13.54 -8.67 4.09
C ALA A 72 14.63 -9.26 3.19
N ARG A 73 14.88 -8.62 2.03
CA ARG A 73 15.92 -9.07 1.09
C ARG A 73 17.32 -9.09 1.68
N ALA A 74 17.61 -8.20 2.64
CA ALA A 74 18.91 -8.10 3.31
C ALA A 74 19.13 -9.23 4.34
N ALA A 75 18.06 -9.81 4.88
CA ALA A 75 18.09 -10.45 6.18
C ALA A 75 18.98 -11.71 6.30
N ARG A 76 19.11 -12.50 5.23
CA ARG A 76 19.96 -13.72 5.24
C ARG A 76 21.45 -13.44 5.06
N ARG A 77 21.84 -12.26 4.54
CA ARG A 77 23.22 -11.99 4.10
C ARG A 77 23.97 -10.99 4.99
N ARG A 78 23.26 -10.19 5.80
CA ARG A 78 23.84 -9.01 6.46
C ARG A 78 23.69 -8.97 7.98
N PHE A 79 22.66 -9.58 8.58
CA PHE A 79 22.45 -9.55 10.04
C PHE A 79 23.25 -10.62 10.84
N GLY A 80 24.24 -11.28 10.21
CA GLY A 80 25.02 -12.35 10.84
C GLY A 80 26.44 -11.96 11.28
N THR A 81 26.90 -10.74 10.99
CA THR A 81 28.34 -10.35 11.13
C THR A 81 28.59 -9.13 12.03
N GLY A 82 27.58 -8.65 12.76
CA GLY A 82 27.67 -7.46 13.63
C GLY A 82 26.30 -6.85 13.92
N ALA A 83 26.26 -5.69 14.58
CA ALA A 83 25.04 -4.92 14.77
C ALA A 83 24.54 -4.31 13.44
N PRO A 84 23.22 -4.20 13.20
CA PRO A 84 22.15 -4.82 13.97
C PRO A 84 22.17 -6.35 13.87
N THR A 85 21.90 -7.02 14.98
CA THR A 85 21.75 -8.46 15.09
C THR A 85 20.51 -8.95 14.35
N ARG A 86 20.46 -10.26 14.08
CA ARG A 86 19.28 -10.88 13.47
C ARG A 86 18.02 -10.75 14.34
N ASP A 87 18.19 -10.78 15.66
CA ASP A 87 17.09 -10.65 16.62
C ASP A 87 16.54 -9.23 16.64
N GLU A 88 17.40 -8.20 16.58
CA GLU A 88 16.96 -6.81 16.39
C GLU A 88 16.16 -6.66 15.09
N ALA A 89 16.66 -7.19 13.97
CA ALA A 89 15.96 -7.14 12.70
C ALA A 89 14.60 -7.89 12.73
N ALA A 90 14.53 -9.01 13.46
CA ALA A 90 13.29 -9.74 13.71
C ALA A 90 12.30 -8.88 14.48
N GLN A 91 12.77 -8.19 15.52
CA GLN A 91 11.95 -7.30 16.34
C GLN A 91 11.38 -6.13 15.52
N TRP A 92 12.17 -5.54 14.61
CA TRP A 92 11.68 -4.46 13.75
C TRP A 92 10.55 -4.93 12.82
N LEU A 93 10.66 -6.16 12.30
CA LEU A 93 9.61 -6.76 11.48
C LEU A 93 8.37 -7.14 12.31
N LEU A 94 8.56 -7.65 13.52
CA LEU A 94 7.48 -7.89 14.50
C LEU A 94 6.72 -6.60 14.82
N GLU A 95 7.43 -5.48 14.99
CA GLU A 95 6.82 -4.17 15.17
C GLU A 95 6.04 -3.73 13.93
N ALA A 96 6.61 -3.93 12.73
CA ALA A 96 5.95 -3.62 11.48
C ALA A 96 4.74 -4.53 11.19
N LEU A 97 4.59 -5.69 11.84
CA LEU A 97 3.35 -6.47 11.84
C LEU A 97 2.21 -5.75 12.56
N GLN A 98 2.49 -4.72 13.35
CA GLN A 98 1.48 -3.89 14.02
C GLN A 98 1.23 -2.55 13.29
N ASP A 99 1.82 -2.34 12.12
CA ASP A 99 1.69 -1.09 11.38
C ASP A 99 0.21 -0.76 11.12
N PRO A 100 -0.22 0.51 11.26
CA PRO A 100 -1.62 0.90 11.00
C PRO A 100 -2.07 0.57 9.58
N LEU A 101 -1.16 0.59 8.59
CA LEU A 101 -1.47 0.34 7.19
C LEU A 101 -1.43 -1.16 6.87
N PRO A 102 -2.54 -1.76 6.37
CA PRO A 102 -2.59 -3.18 6.07
C PRO A 102 -1.55 -3.66 5.06
N SER A 103 -1.15 -2.81 4.10
CA SER A 103 -0.14 -3.19 3.11
C SER A 103 1.25 -3.37 3.72
N VAL A 104 1.60 -2.59 4.75
CA VAL A 104 2.86 -2.79 5.48
C VAL A 104 2.81 -4.10 6.22
N ARG A 105 1.74 -4.37 6.99
CA ARG A 105 1.55 -5.66 7.69
C ARG A 105 1.61 -6.86 6.76
N GLU A 106 0.92 -6.80 5.61
CA GLU A 106 0.97 -7.86 4.58
C GLU A 106 2.40 -8.13 4.11
N VAL A 107 3.14 -7.06 3.77
CA VAL A 107 4.53 -7.16 3.32
C VAL A 107 5.43 -7.72 4.42
N SER A 108 5.26 -7.26 5.66
CA SER A 108 6.00 -7.73 6.83
C SER A 108 5.75 -9.21 7.09
N CYS A 109 4.52 -9.72 6.98
CA CYS A 109 4.26 -11.17 7.05
C CYS A 109 5.10 -11.94 6.01
N ARG A 110 5.17 -11.45 4.77
CA ARG A 110 5.97 -12.11 3.72
C ARG A 110 7.47 -11.99 3.97
N ALA A 111 7.92 -10.92 4.61
CA ALA A 111 9.31 -10.73 5.01
C ALA A 111 9.71 -11.75 6.07
N VAL A 112 8.90 -11.85 7.13
CA VAL A 112 9.02 -12.83 8.21
C VAL A 112 9.10 -14.25 7.65
N ALA A 113 8.13 -14.63 6.80
CA ALA A 113 8.04 -15.95 6.18
C ALA A 113 9.30 -16.43 5.45
N ARG A 114 10.14 -15.50 4.96
CA ARG A 114 11.31 -15.84 4.13
C ARG A 114 12.61 -15.84 4.93
N HIS A 115 12.68 -15.17 6.06
CA HIS A 115 13.96 -14.70 6.57
C HIS A 115 14.15 -14.79 8.09
N LEU A 116 13.10 -14.99 8.87
CA LEU A 116 13.24 -15.16 10.31
C LEU A 116 13.25 -16.66 10.66
N ASP A 117 14.10 -17.01 11.63
CA ASP A 117 14.07 -18.35 12.22
C ASP A 117 12.83 -18.49 13.11
N ARG A 118 12.57 -19.72 13.55
CA ARG A 118 11.48 -20.03 14.49
C ARG A 118 11.61 -19.20 15.76
N GLY A 119 10.57 -18.46 16.08
CA GLY A 119 10.45 -17.68 17.30
C GLY A 119 9.01 -17.74 17.82
N PRO A 120 8.77 -18.18 19.07
CA PRO A 120 7.41 -18.38 19.59
C PRO A 120 6.57 -17.11 19.58
N GLU A 121 7.18 -15.94 19.77
CA GLU A 121 6.50 -14.65 19.71
C GLU A 121 6.00 -14.31 18.29
N ILE A 122 6.82 -14.58 17.27
CA ILE A 122 6.44 -14.42 15.85
C ILE A 122 5.28 -15.36 15.52
N GLU A 123 5.35 -16.62 15.94
CA GLU A 123 4.30 -17.60 15.70
C GLU A 123 2.98 -17.20 16.36
N ALA A 124 3.02 -16.80 17.63
CA ALA A 124 1.85 -16.32 18.37
C ALA A 124 1.26 -15.06 17.70
N ARG A 125 2.09 -14.11 17.27
CA ARG A 125 1.64 -12.90 16.59
C ARG A 125 1.00 -13.20 15.23
N LEU A 126 1.59 -14.09 14.43
CA LEU A 126 1.03 -14.48 13.13
C LEU A 126 -0.30 -15.24 13.30
N ALA A 127 -0.41 -16.12 14.29
CA ALA A 127 -1.65 -16.83 14.62
C ALA A 127 -2.75 -15.84 15.06
N GLN A 128 -2.42 -14.88 15.92
CA GLN A 128 -3.34 -13.80 16.31
C GLN A 128 -3.78 -12.97 15.11
N MET A 129 -2.85 -12.57 14.23
CA MET A 129 -3.18 -11.81 13.02
C MET A 129 -4.11 -12.59 12.09
N LEU A 130 -3.89 -13.90 11.91
CA LEU A 130 -4.75 -14.77 11.11
C LEU A 130 -6.20 -14.77 11.61
N THR A 131 -6.45 -14.64 12.90
CA THR A 131 -7.81 -14.73 13.49
C THR A 131 -8.44 -13.39 13.82
N SER A 132 -7.69 -12.28 13.79
CA SER A 132 -8.20 -10.98 14.26
C SER A 132 -7.91 -9.78 13.36
N ASP A 133 -6.98 -9.86 12.40
CA ASP A 133 -6.63 -8.69 11.58
C ASP A 133 -7.83 -8.28 10.69
N PRO A 134 -8.20 -6.99 10.64
CA PRO A 134 -9.34 -6.55 9.84
C PRO A 134 -9.13 -6.75 8.32
N SER A 135 -7.89 -6.80 7.86
CA SER A 135 -7.56 -6.98 6.45
C SER A 135 -7.39 -8.46 6.12
N TRP A 136 -8.32 -9.00 5.31
CA TRP A 136 -8.22 -10.37 4.80
C TRP A 136 -6.91 -10.64 4.04
N ARG A 137 -6.32 -9.61 3.41
CA ARG A 137 -5.02 -9.75 2.71
C ARG A 137 -3.89 -10.04 3.70
N THR A 138 -3.95 -9.37 4.85
CA THR A 138 -2.99 -9.53 5.94
C THR A 138 -3.18 -10.89 6.61
N ARG A 139 -4.42 -11.30 6.93
CA ARG A 139 -4.72 -12.64 7.46
C ARG A 139 -4.21 -13.76 6.54
N ARG A 140 -4.47 -13.63 5.24
CA ARG A 140 -3.93 -14.53 4.21
C ARG A 140 -2.40 -14.60 4.23
N ALA A 141 -1.73 -13.46 4.35
CA ALA A 141 -0.27 -13.40 4.42
C ALA A 141 0.26 -14.01 5.73
N ALA A 142 -0.45 -13.79 6.84
CA ALA A 142 -0.14 -14.37 8.14
C ALA A 142 -0.25 -15.90 8.13
N ALA A 143 -1.29 -16.50 7.55
CA ALA A 143 -1.38 -17.96 7.37
C ALA A 143 -0.16 -18.54 6.64
N ARG A 144 0.22 -17.91 5.52
CA ARG A 144 1.38 -18.36 4.73
C ARG A 144 2.69 -18.19 5.49
N ALA A 145 2.82 -17.10 6.24
CA ALA A 145 4.00 -16.85 7.07
C ALA A 145 4.10 -17.83 8.23
N LEU A 146 2.98 -18.12 8.89
CA LEU A 146 2.91 -19.05 10.00
C LEU A 146 3.36 -20.46 9.57
N ALA A 147 2.87 -20.96 8.43
CA ALA A 147 3.35 -22.25 7.90
C ALA A 147 4.85 -22.22 7.54
N ALA A 148 5.35 -21.12 7.00
CA ALA A 148 6.76 -21.01 6.61
C ALA A 148 7.70 -20.97 7.83
N VAL A 149 7.29 -20.31 8.92
CA VAL A 149 8.08 -20.20 10.16
C VAL A 149 7.91 -21.45 11.03
N ALA A 150 6.67 -21.80 11.35
CA ALA A 150 6.37 -22.82 12.36
C ALA A 150 6.31 -24.25 11.80
N GLY A 151 6.22 -24.46 10.48
CA GLY A 151 6.09 -25.79 9.88
C GLY A 151 4.95 -26.60 10.54
N GLU A 152 5.23 -27.86 10.92
CA GLU A 152 4.27 -28.72 11.64
C GLU A 152 3.77 -28.12 12.97
N GLY A 153 4.62 -27.40 13.72
CA GLY A 153 4.22 -26.72 14.96
C GLY A 153 3.15 -25.64 14.74
N GLY A 154 3.03 -25.14 13.51
CA GLY A 154 2.03 -24.13 13.13
C GLY A 154 0.61 -24.67 12.91
N ILE A 155 0.40 -26.00 12.88
CA ILE A 155 -0.91 -26.59 12.58
C ILE A 155 -1.99 -26.05 13.52
N SER A 156 -1.74 -26.06 14.84
CA SER A 156 -2.69 -25.55 15.85
C SER A 156 -3.05 -24.08 15.64
N GLY A 157 -2.09 -23.24 15.27
CA GLY A 157 -2.33 -21.81 14.99
C GLY A 157 -3.02 -21.55 13.64
N LEU A 158 -2.91 -22.47 12.67
CA LEU A 158 -3.53 -22.35 11.35
C LEU A 158 -5.00 -22.76 11.34
N ILE A 159 -5.35 -23.81 12.08
CA ILE A 159 -6.68 -24.42 12.10
C ILE A 159 -7.81 -23.41 12.37
N PRO A 160 -7.72 -22.50 13.35
CA PRO A 160 -8.74 -21.46 13.57
C PRO A 160 -8.98 -20.55 12.34
N GLY A 161 -7.99 -20.39 11.47
CA GLY A 161 -8.14 -19.63 10.22
C GLY A 161 -9.06 -20.26 9.18
N LEU A 162 -9.46 -21.54 9.35
CA LEU A 162 -10.50 -22.17 8.54
C LEU A 162 -11.90 -21.61 8.85
N GLU A 163 -12.11 -21.00 10.02
CA GLU A 163 -13.35 -20.32 10.38
C GLU A 163 -13.41 -18.86 9.88
N ASP A 164 -12.43 -18.44 9.08
CA ASP A 164 -12.44 -17.10 8.53
C ASP A 164 -13.69 -16.86 7.66
N PRO A 165 -14.39 -15.73 7.81
CA PRO A 165 -15.56 -15.43 6.98
C PRO A 165 -15.19 -15.30 5.49
N PHE A 166 -13.94 -15.00 5.17
CA PHE A 166 -13.48 -14.81 3.80
C PHE A 166 -12.75 -16.03 3.24
N TRP A 167 -13.32 -16.60 2.18
CA TRP A 167 -12.82 -17.83 1.57
C TRP A 167 -11.36 -17.77 1.11
N ARG A 168 -10.84 -16.59 0.73
CA ARG A 168 -9.41 -16.47 0.32
C ARG A 168 -8.45 -16.67 1.48
N VAL A 169 -8.88 -16.44 2.72
CA VAL A 169 -8.10 -16.74 3.92
C VAL A 169 -8.18 -18.24 4.19
N ARG A 170 -9.40 -18.82 4.21
CA ARG A 170 -9.59 -20.27 4.33
C ARG A 170 -8.74 -21.05 3.33
N HIS A 171 -8.78 -20.65 2.05
CA HIS A 171 -7.95 -21.25 1.01
C HIS A 171 -6.45 -21.12 1.27
N ALA A 172 -5.98 -20.00 1.81
CA ALA A 172 -4.57 -19.86 2.13
C ALA A 172 -4.14 -20.73 3.32
N VAL A 173 -5.02 -20.95 4.28
CA VAL A 173 -4.83 -21.93 5.36
C VAL A 173 -4.78 -23.34 4.79
N ILE A 174 -5.69 -23.70 3.88
CA ILE A 174 -5.65 -24.99 3.16
C ILE A 174 -4.32 -25.17 2.40
N GLN A 175 -3.88 -24.15 1.66
CA GLN A 175 -2.58 -24.18 0.98
C GLN A 175 -1.40 -24.34 1.95
N ALA A 176 -1.48 -23.69 3.11
CA ALA A 176 -0.47 -23.76 4.15
C ALA A 176 -0.39 -25.16 4.80
N LEU A 177 -1.54 -25.74 5.15
CA LEU A 177 -1.65 -27.10 5.70
C LEU A 177 -1.20 -28.16 4.70
N ALA A 178 -1.63 -28.04 3.44
CA ALA A 178 -1.19 -28.93 2.35
C ALA A 178 0.33 -28.90 2.17
N LEU A 179 0.94 -27.70 2.25
CA LEU A 179 2.39 -27.52 2.14
C LEU A 179 3.14 -28.15 3.32
N ILE A 180 2.60 -28.04 4.54
CA ILE A 180 3.17 -28.67 5.73
C ILE A 180 3.13 -30.20 5.57
N ALA A 181 1.99 -30.77 5.20
CA ALA A 181 1.84 -32.21 4.99
C ALA A 181 2.74 -32.74 3.86
N ALA A 182 2.88 -31.99 2.76
CA ALA A 182 3.73 -32.40 1.64
C ALA A 182 5.24 -32.30 1.93
N ARG A 183 5.66 -31.47 2.90
CA ARG A 183 7.07 -31.23 3.25
C ARG A 183 7.50 -31.88 4.57
N SER A 184 6.64 -32.65 5.22
CA SER A 184 6.94 -33.25 6.52
C SER A 184 8.01 -34.33 6.43
N SER A 185 7.99 -35.16 5.38
CA SER A 185 8.99 -36.21 5.11
C SER A 185 8.88 -36.71 3.66
N ASP A 186 9.92 -37.39 3.18
CA ASP A 186 9.92 -38.16 1.93
C ASP A 186 9.21 -39.52 2.10
N GLU A 187 9.06 -40.01 3.33
CA GLU A 187 8.33 -41.24 3.67
C GLU A 187 6.80 -41.03 3.72
N ASP A 188 6.04 -41.91 3.07
CA ASP A 188 4.57 -41.81 3.00
C ASP A 188 3.88 -41.93 4.37
N ASP A 189 4.36 -42.82 5.25
CA ASP A 189 3.75 -43.04 6.57
C ASP A 189 3.81 -41.78 7.46
N GLN A 190 4.92 -41.04 7.38
CA GLN A 190 5.07 -39.80 8.14
C GLN A 190 4.23 -38.66 7.53
N ARG A 191 3.98 -38.66 6.22
CA ARG A 191 3.00 -37.76 5.59
C ARG A 191 1.58 -38.10 6.03
N ALA A 192 1.21 -39.39 6.06
CA ALA A 192 -0.09 -39.86 6.53
C ALA A 192 -0.37 -39.42 7.97
N ARG A 193 0.61 -39.58 8.88
CA ARG A 193 0.49 -39.09 10.27
C ARG A 193 0.18 -37.60 10.36
N VAL A 194 0.86 -36.76 9.58
CA VAL A 194 0.62 -35.29 9.59
C VAL A 194 -0.75 -34.97 9.02
N ARG A 195 -1.21 -35.68 7.98
CA ARG A 195 -2.57 -35.54 7.44
C ARG A 195 -3.62 -35.85 8.50
N GLU A 196 -3.48 -36.97 9.21
CA GLU A 196 -4.36 -37.36 10.31
C GLU A 196 -4.38 -36.31 11.44
N GLN A 197 -3.21 -35.78 11.81
CA GLN A 197 -3.11 -34.71 12.81
C GLN A 197 -3.88 -33.45 12.38
N ILE A 198 -3.79 -33.07 11.10
CA ILE A 198 -4.52 -31.92 10.55
C ILE A 198 -6.04 -32.16 10.60
N LEU A 199 -6.48 -33.36 10.20
CA LEU A 199 -7.90 -33.73 10.23
C LEU A 199 -8.45 -33.73 11.68
N ALA A 200 -7.71 -34.35 12.61
CA ALA A 200 -8.07 -34.40 14.02
C ALA A 200 -8.15 -33.00 14.65
N ALA A 201 -7.18 -32.12 14.36
CA ALA A 201 -7.17 -30.76 14.89
C ALA A 201 -8.40 -29.94 14.43
N GLY A 202 -8.93 -30.23 13.24
CA GLY A 202 -10.09 -29.54 12.67
C GLY A 202 -11.46 -30.18 12.99
N ALA A 203 -11.51 -31.28 13.74
CA ALA A 203 -12.74 -32.05 13.97
C ALA A 203 -13.85 -31.26 14.71
N HIS A 204 -13.46 -30.31 15.56
CA HIS A 204 -14.38 -29.51 16.38
C HIS A 204 -14.85 -28.21 15.70
N LEU A 205 -14.39 -27.93 14.48
CA LEU A 205 -14.70 -26.68 13.80
C LEU A 205 -16.15 -26.60 13.34
N GLN A 206 -16.61 -25.37 13.09
CA GLN A 206 -17.91 -25.13 12.48
C GLN A 206 -18.01 -25.74 11.07
N GLU A 207 -19.25 -25.91 10.60
CA GLU A 207 -19.59 -26.57 9.34
C GLU A 207 -18.80 -26.05 8.13
N ALA A 208 -18.65 -24.73 7.99
CA ALA A 208 -17.93 -24.14 6.87
C ALA A 208 -16.41 -24.39 6.90
N ALA A 209 -15.85 -24.47 8.10
CA ALA A 209 -14.45 -24.81 8.29
C ALA A 209 -14.20 -26.31 8.08
N ARG A 210 -15.13 -27.18 8.48
CA ARG A 210 -15.11 -28.62 8.15
C ARG A 210 -15.26 -28.87 6.65
N ALA A 211 -16.11 -28.12 5.95
CA ALA A 211 -16.22 -28.20 4.49
C ALA A 211 -14.91 -27.79 3.79
N ALA A 212 -14.25 -26.73 4.29
CA ALA A 212 -12.92 -26.34 3.82
C ALA A 212 -11.88 -27.44 4.05
N LEU A 213 -11.89 -28.07 5.23
CA LEU A 213 -11.02 -29.20 5.56
C LEU A 213 -11.27 -30.41 4.66
N ALA A 214 -12.53 -30.73 4.37
CA ALA A 214 -12.91 -31.80 3.43
C ALA A 214 -12.43 -31.54 1.98
N TYR A 215 -12.34 -30.26 1.57
CA TYR A 215 -11.70 -29.89 0.30
C TYR A 215 -10.22 -30.26 0.27
N LEU A 216 -9.49 -30.09 1.38
CA LEU A 216 -8.11 -30.54 1.50
C LEU A 216 -8.01 -32.07 1.54
N ALA A 217 -8.78 -32.70 2.41
CA ALA A 217 -8.73 -34.14 2.71
C ALA A 217 -8.87 -35.02 1.46
N SER A 218 -9.74 -34.65 0.55
CA SER A 218 -9.95 -35.38 -0.72
C SER A 218 -8.81 -35.40 -1.73
N GLY A 219 -7.79 -34.57 -1.54
CA GLY A 219 -6.56 -34.67 -2.31
C GLY A 219 -5.64 -35.74 -1.73
N TRP A 220 -6.06 -36.41 -0.65
CA TRP A 220 -5.33 -37.39 0.11
C TRP A 220 -6.09 -38.73 0.13
N PRO A 221 -5.38 -39.88 0.05
CA PRO A 221 -5.99 -41.20 0.17
C PRO A 221 -6.79 -41.38 1.48
N GLU A 222 -6.32 -40.80 2.58
CA GLU A 222 -6.90 -40.92 3.92
C GLU A 222 -8.24 -40.17 4.07
N GLY A 223 -8.55 -39.25 3.14
CA GLY A 223 -9.76 -38.43 3.13
C GLY A 223 -10.81 -38.82 2.10
N GLU A 224 -10.62 -39.94 1.37
CA GLU A 224 -11.55 -40.38 0.31
C GLU A 224 -12.98 -40.67 0.84
N GLY A 225 -13.12 -40.98 2.13
CA GLY A 225 -14.41 -41.22 2.80
C GLY A 225 -15.02 -40.02 3.56
N GLU A 226 -14.30 -38.90 3.69
CA GLU A 226 -14.70 -37.75 4.54
C GLU A 226 -15.43 -36.62 3.80
N VAL A 227 -15.95 -36.84 2.59
CA VAL A 227 -16.75 -35.83 1.90
C VAL A 227 -18.19 -35.90 2.43
N PRO A 228 -18.67 -34.91 3.21
CA PRO A 228 -20.02 -34.99 3.74
C PRO A 228 -21.04 -35.04 2.59
N ALA A 229 -22.09 -35.85 2.77
CA ALA A 229 -23.31 -35.75 1.97
C ALA A 229 -23.79 -34.29 1.98
N VAL A 230 -24.27 -33.83 0.82
CA VAL A 230 -24.66 -32.44 0.51
C VAL A 230 -25.20 -31.69 1.73
N LEU A 231 -24.41 -30.73 2.23
CA LEU A 231 -24.87 -29.78 3.25
C LEU A 231 -25.94 -28.88 2.62
N GLY A 232 -27.06 -28.74 3.32
CA GLY A 232 -28.31 -28.20 2.81
C GLY A 232 -28.21 -26.76 2.26
N LEU A 233 -29.11 -26.44 1.33
CA LEU A 233 -29.26 -25.11 0.76
C LEU A 233 -29.66 -24.09 1.83
N ILE A 234 -28.82 -23.09 2.10
CA ILE A 234 -29.28 -21.86 2.75
C ILE A 234 -30.10 -21.08 1.72
N ARG A 235 -31.36 -20.78 2.08
CA ARG A 235 -32.25 -19.94 1.29
C ARG A 235 -31.73 -18.51 1.25
N ASP A 236 -31.82 -17.91 0.07
CA ASP A 236 -31.61 -16.50 -0.18
C ASP A 236 -32.42 -15.61 0.81
N PRO A 237 -31.80 -14.83 1.70
CA PRO A 237 -32.39 -13.76 2.51
C PRO A 237 -32.73 -12.48 1.75
N GLY A 238 -32.38 -12.40 0.46
CA GLY A 238 -32.96 -11.44 -0.48
C GLY A 238 -34.26 -11.93 -1.12
N PHE A 239 -34.72 -13.15 -0.79
CA PHE A 239 -35.98 -13.69 -1.30
C PHE A 239 -37.15 -12.82 -0.80
N GLY A 240 -37.73 -12.04 -1.72
CA GLY A 240 -38.85 -11.15 -1.45
C GLY A 240 -38.52 -9.66 -1.31
N LEU A 241 -37.31 -9.20 -1.63
CA LEU A 241 -37.01 -7.75 -1.69
C LEU A 241 -37.30 -7.18 -3.08
N GLU A 242 -38.17 -6.15 -3.16
CA GLU A 242 -38.51 -5.41 -4.40
C GLU A 242 -37.30 -4.80 -5.13
N LEU A 243 -36.18 -4.62 -4.43
CA LEU A 243 -34.93 -4.07 -4.98
C LEU A 243 -33.93 -5.13 -5.44
N SER A 244 -34.19 -6.43 -5.21
CA SER A 244 -33.23 -7.50 -5.48
C SER A 244 -32.90 -7.63 -6.96
N ASP A 245 -31.60 -7.72 -7.27
CA ASP A 245 -31.09 -8.00 -8.60
C ASP A 245 -29.70 -8.66 -8.48
N PRO A 246 -29.37 -9.65 -9.34
CA PRO A 246 -28.02 -10.21 -9.40
C PRO A 246 -26.95 -9.14 -9.69
N ASP A 247 -27.30 -8.06 -10.40
CA ASP A 247 -26.39 -6.96 -10.68
C ASP A 247 -26.52 -5.82 -9.63
N PRO A 248 -25.52 -5.60 -8.75
CA PRO A 248 -25.54 -4.53 -7.77
C PRO A 248 -25.60 -3.14 -8.39
N ALA A 249 -25.20 -2.94 -9.64
CA ALA A 249 -25.38 -1.66 -10.31
C ALA A 249 -26.88 -1.38 -10.55
N VAL A 250 -27.66 -2.41 -10.87
CA VAL A 250 -29.13 -2.31 -10.99
C VAL A 250 -29.75 -2.04 -9.61
N VAL A 251 -29.35 -2.77 -8.57
CA VAL A 251 -29.80 -2.49 -7.19
C VAL A 251 -29.45 -1.05 -6.79
N THR A 252 -28.26 -0.56 -7.15
CA THR A 252 -27.84 0.83 -6.89
C THR A 252 -28.78 1.82 -7.58
N ALA A 253 -29.07 1.62 -8.87
CA ALA A 253 -29.93 2.50 -9.64
C ALA A 253 -31.37 2.53 -9.11
N ARG A 254 -31.93 1.35 -8.78
CA ARG A 254 -33.26 1.24 -8.15
C ARG A 254 -33.27 1.91 -6.79
N LEU A 255 -32.24 1.71 -5.98
CA LEU A 255 -32.11 2.37 -4.68
C LEU A 255 -32.10 3.88 -4.87
N LEU A 256 -31.27 4.43 -5.77
CA LEU A 256 -31.23 5.87 -6.06
C LEU A 256 -32.59 6.44 -6.54
N ALA A 257 -33.36 5.67 -7.31
CA ALA A 257 -34.69 6.08 -7.78
C ALA A 257 -35.80 5.95 -6.71
N ALA A 258 -35.62 5.08 -5.72
CA ALA A 258 -36.62 4.85 -4.67
C ALA A 258 -36.72 6.05 -3.71
N SER A 259 -37.94 6.53 -3.49
CA SER A 259 -38.25 7.68 -2.62
C SER A 259 -38.09 7.35 -1.12
N ALA A 260 -38.48 6.15 -0.68
CA ALA A 260 -38.31 5.67 0.68
C ALA A 260 -37.96 4.18 0.70
N VAL A 261 -37.01 3.77 1.53
CA VAL A 261 -36.63 2.38 1.76
C VAL A 261 -36.46 2.17 3.25
N ASP A 262 -37.09 1.11 3.77
CA ASP A 262 -36.98 0.71 5.17
C ASP A 262 -35.51 0.52 5.60
N PRO A 263 -35.05 1.17 6.69
CA PRO A 263 -33.69 1.01 7.20
C PRO A 263 -33.22 -0.44 7.35
N ASP A 264 -34.10 -1.35 7.78
CA ASP A 264 -33.72 -2.76 7.99
C ASP A 264 -33.28 -3.45 6.69
N LYS A 265 -33.86 -3.04 5.55
CA LYS A 265 -33.49 -3.56 4.22
C LYS A 265 -32.15 -3.04 3.73
N LEU A 266 -31.64 -1.95 4.30
CA LEU A 266 -30.36 -1.35 3.93
C LEU A 266 -29.19 -1.94 4.72
N VAL A 267 -29.41 -2.47 5.93
CA VAL A 267 -28.35 -3.02 6.79
C VAL A 267 -27.55 -4.15 6.12
N PRO A 268 -28.15 -5.12 5.41
CA PRO A 268 -27.39 -6.15 4.71
C PRO A 268 -26.49 -5.60 3.59
N LEU A 269 -26.90 -4.48 2.97
CA LEU A 269 -26.15 -3.84 1.87
C LEU A 269 -24.83 -3.20 2.35
N LEU A 270 -24.62 -3.04 3.67
CA LEU A 270 -23.37 -2.54 4.22
C LEU A 270 -22.19 -3.50 4.02
N ALA A 271 -22.45 -4.80 3.84
CA ALA A 271 -21.42 -5.80 3.56
C ALA A 271 -21.13 -5.99 2.06
N GLU A 272 -21.83 -5.28 1.18
CA GLU A 272 -21.67 -5.42 -0.26
C GLU A 272 -20.27 -5.11 -0.75
N SER A 273 -19.84 -5.79 -1.81
CA SER A 273 -18.55 -5.47 -2.45
C SER A 273 -18.65 -4.23 -3.34
N HIS A 274 -19.83 -4.01 -3.95
CA HIS A 274 -20.09 -2.88 -4.84
C HIS A 274 -20.10 -1.56 -4.06
N VAL A 275 -19.06 -0.75 -4.27
CA VAL A 275 -18.80 0.49 -3.51
C VAL A 275 -20.00 1.45 -3.57
N PRO A 276 -20.56 1.80 -4.75
CA PRO A 276 -21.69 2.72 -4.82
C PRO A 276 -22.92 2.25 -4.05
N LEU A 277 -23.26 0.95 -4.11
CA LEU A 277 -24.42 0.39 -3.40
C LEU A 277 -24.26 0.52 -1.89
N ARG A 278 -23.08 0.11 -1.40
CA ARG A 278 -22.73 0.14 0.03
C ARG A 278 -22.70 1.57 0.58
N GLU A 279 -22.13 2.51 -0.18
CA GLU A 279 -22.06 3.92 0.21
C GLU A 279 -23.43 4.59 0.22
N GLU A 280 -24.29 4.27 -0.75
CA GLU A 280 -25.65 4.78 -0.81
C GLU A 280 -26.52 4.24 0.33
N ALA A 281 -26.41 2.94 0.65
CA ALA A 281 -27.08 2.35 1.81
C ALA A 281 -26.64 3.04 3.12
N ALA A 282 -25.33 3.21 3.32
CA ALA A 282 -24.80 3.91 4.49
C ALA A 282 -25.23 5.39 4.53
N ARG A 283 -25.32 6.07 3.38
CA ARG A 283 -25.78 7.45 3.31
C ARG A 283 -27.23 7.59 3.75
N ARG A 284 -28.12 6.72 3.28
CA ARG A 284 -29.54 6.72 3.70
C ARG A 284 -29.70 6.38 5.17
N LEU A 285 -28.99 5.36 5.65
CA LEU A 285 -28.99 4.98 7.06
C LEU A 285 -28.49 6.10 7.98
N ALA A 286 -27.56 6.94 7.54
CA ALA A 286 -27.11 8.10 8.32
C ALA A 286 -28.16 9.23 8.40
N SER A 287 -29.12 9.24 7.47
CA SER A 287 -30.18 10.24 7.36
C SER A 287 -31.48 9.83 8.05
N VAL A 288 -31.53 8.67 8.72
CA VAL A 288 -32.71 8.28 9.51
C VAL A 288 -32.90 9.23 10.70
N ASP A 289 -34.16 9.47 11.06
CA ASP A 289 -34.53 10.35 12.17
C ASP A 289 -34.31 9.67 13.53
N ASP A 290 -34.62 8.37 13.63
CA ASP A 290 -34.40 7.54 14.82
C ASP A 290 -33.17 6.63 14.64
N PRO A 291 -32.03 6.92 15.29
CA PRO A 291 -30.84 6.10 15.19
C PRO A 291 -30.96 4.71 15.82
N THR A 292 -31.97 4.45 16.67
CA THR A 292 -32.14 3.14 17.31
C THR A 292 -32.48 2.04 16.29
N CYS A 293 -33.05 2.40 15.14
CA CYS A 293 -33.24 1.49 14.00
C CYS A 293 -31.93 0.89 13.46
N LEU A 294 -30.77 1.45 13.83
CA LEU A 294 -29.46 0.95 13.42
C LEU A 294 -28.87 -0.12 14.35
N LEU A 295 -29.60 -0.52 15.40
CA LEU A 295 -29.18 -1.62 16.29
C LEU A 295 -28.78 -2.90 15.53
N PRO A 296 -29.48 -3.33 14.45
CA PRO A 296 -29.03 -4.46 13.63
C PRO A 296 -27.69 -4.23 12.94
N ALA A 297 -27.36 -2.98 12.55
CA ALA A 297 -26.10 -2.66 11.89
C ALA A 297 -24.88 -2.84 12.81
N LEU A 298 -25.05 -2.75 14.13
CA LEU A 298 -23.99 -3.02 15.11
C LEU A 298 -23.52 -4.48 15.08
N ALA A 299 -24.32 -5.42 14.54
CA ALA A 299 -23.89 -6.81 14.36
C ALA A 299 -22.64 -6.94 13.47
N TRP A 300 -22.44 -5.98 12.55
CA TRP A 300 -21.24 -5.92 11.71
C TRP A 300 -19.97 -5.50 12.47
N LEU A 301 -20.07 -5.08 13.73
CA LEU A 301 -18.91 -4.75 14.58
C LEU A 301 -18.40 -5.95 15.39
N GLU A 302 -19.18 -7.03 15.47
CA GLU A 302 -18.82 -8.22 16.26
C GLU A 302 -17.65 -8.99 15.67
N ASP A 303 -17.62 -9.11 14.34
CA ASP A 303 -16.51 -9.71 13.62
C ASP A 303 -15.81 -8.67 12.74
N PRO A 304 -14.65 -8.11 13.19
CA PRO A 304 -13.90 -7.13 12.41
C PRO A 304 -13.32 -7.70 11.12
N ARG A 305 -13.37 -9.02 10.91
CA ARG A 305 -12.83 -9.70 9.73
C ARG A 305 -13.73 -9.62 8.51
N VAL A 306 -15.01 -9.28 8.68
CA VAL A 306 -15.97 -9.16 7.58
C VAL A 306 -15.51 -8.02 6.66
N PRO A 307 -15.22 -8.28 5.38
CA PRO A 307 -14.73 -7.24 4.50
C PRO A 307 -15.74 -6.08 4.33
N ASN A 308 -15.24 -4.85 4.37
CA ASN A 308 -15.98 -3.60 4.15
C ASN A 308 -16.99 -3.21 5.25
N ALA A 309 -17.73 -4.17 5.83
CA ALA A 309 -18.87 -3.91 6.71
C ALA A 309 -18.50 -3.14 7.99
N PRO A 310 -17.52 -3.56 8.83
CA PRO A 310 -17.20 -2.84 10.06
C PRO A 310 -16.70 -1.41 9.77
N ALA A 311 -15.93 -1.24 8.69
CA ALA A 311 -15.38 0.07 8.32
C ALA A 311 -16.46 1.03 7.82
N ILE A 312 -17.42 0.57 7.01
CA ILE A 312 -18.53 1.42 6.58
C ILE A 312 -19.48 1.72 7.75
N VAL A 313 -19.71 0.76 8.65
CA VAL A 313 -20.57 0.94 9.83
C VAL A 313 -19.97 1.96 10.78
N ARG A 314 -18.67 1.91 11.08
CA ARG A 314 -18.02 2.96 11.88
C ARG A 314 -18.18 4.35 11.25
N ARG A 315 -17.93 4.51 9.95
CA ARG A 315 -18.14 5.79 9.25
C ARG A 315 -19.60 6.25 9.24
N LEU A 316 -20.55 5.31 9.17
CA LEU A 316 -21.97 5.59 9.32
C LEU A 316 -22.24 6.15 10.71
N LEU A 317 -21.77 5.48 11.76
CA LEU A 317 -21.96 5.90 13.15
C LEU A 317 -21.27 7.24 13.45
N ASP A 318 -20.06 7.47 12.91
CA ASP A 318 -19.35 8.75 12.99
C ASP A 318 -20.15 9.89 12.34
N ARG A 319 -20.87 9.62 11.23
CA ARG A 319 -21.71 10.61 10.54
C ARG A 319 -22.99 10.93 11.31
N ILE A 320 -23.49 10.00 12.12
CA ILE A 320 -24.66 10.25 12.99
C ILE A 320 -24.28 11.20 14.12
N GLY A 321 -23.06 11.06 14.66
CA GLY A 321 -22.51 11.97 15.65
C GLY A 321 -23.24 11.89 16.99
N ASP A 322 -23.58 13.06 17.53
CA ASP A 322 -24.29 13.26 18.80
C ASP A 322 -25.69 12.63 18.83
N ARG A 323 -26.39 12.56 17.69
CA ARG A 323 -27.71 11.93 17.58
C ARG A 323 -27.70 10.44 17.98
N ALA A 324 -26.53 9.79 18.02
CA ALA A 324 -26.43 8.36 18.31
C ALA A 324 -26.67 7.99 19.79
N GLU A 325 -26.81 8.95 20.73
CA GLU A 325 -26.98 8.68 22.16
C GLU A 325 -28.04 7.60 22.49
N PRO A 326 -29.25 7.59 21.89
CA PRO A 326 -30.22 6.52 22.15
C PRO A 326 -29.77 5.14 21.65
N LEU A 327 -28.98 5.08 20.57
CA LEU A 327 -28.40 3.85 20.05
C LEU A 327 -27.25 3.35 20.95
N VAL A 328 -26.50 4.26 21.58
CA VAL A 328 -25.42 3.94 22.53
C VAL A 328 -25.99 3.23 23.76
N GLU A 329 -27.11 3.70 24.31
CA GLU A 329 -27.81 3.00 25.41
C GLU A 329 -28.15 1.55 25.03
N ARG A 330 -28.75 1.36 23.85
CA ARG A 330 -29.12 0.03 23.33
C ARG A 330 -27.91 -0.85 23.05
N ALA A 331 -26.79 -0.25 22.63
CA ALA A 331 -25.54 -0.96 22.40
C ALA A 331 -24.93 -1.48 23.70
N LEU A 332 -24.96 -0.69 24.78
CA LEU A 332 -24.50 -1.12 26.11
C LEU A 332 -25.35 -2.29 26.66
N ASP A 333 -26.65 -2.30 26.38
CA ASP A 333 -27.58 -3.36 26.80
C ASP A 333 -27.55 -4.62 25.91
N SER A 334 -26.90 -4.54 24.74
CA SER A 334 -26.98 -5.62 23.73
C SER A 334 -26.22 -6.89 24.09
N GLY A 335 -25.30 -6.83 25.06
CA GLY A 335 -24.36 -7.91 25.39
C GLY A 335 -23.35 -8.22 24.29
N ARG A 336 -23.29 -7.41 23.23
CA ARG A 336 -22.43 -7.58 22.06
C ARG A 336 -21.12 -6.81 22.25
N PRO A 337 -19.96 -7.48 22.39
CA PRO A 337 -18.68 -6.79 22.65
C PRO A 337 -18.33 -5.70 21.64
N GLY A 338 -18.56 -5.94 20.34
CA GLY A 338 -18.24 -4.94 19.30
C GLY A 338 -19.11 -3.69 19.38
N ALA A 339 -20.40 -3.86 19.67
CA ALA A 339 -21.34 -2.77 19.94
C ALA A 339 -20.94 -1.96 21.21
N ILE A 340 -20.58 -2.65 22.30
CA ILE A 340 -20.16 -2.02 23.55
C ILE A 340 -18.84 -1.24 23.37
N GLU A 341 -17.86 -1.79 22.66
CA GLU A 341 -16.61 -1.09 22.34
C GLU A 341 -16.85 0.21 21.55
N TRP A 342 -17.78 0.19 20.59
CA TRP A 342 -18.18 1.39 19.87
C TRP A 342 -18.87 2.40 20.81
N ALA A 343 -19.82 1.95 21.64
CA ALA A 343 -20.52 2.79 22.60
C ALA A 343 -19.55 3.49 23.57
N LEU A 344 -18.57 2.76 24.09
CA LEU A 344 -17.50 3.28 24.94
C LEU A 344 -16.66 4.36 24.22
N THR A 345 -16.29 4.10 22.97
CA THR A 345 -15.56 5.09 22.14
C THR A 345 -16.40 6.35 21.89
N TRP A 346 -17.72 6.20 21.71
CA TRP A 346 -18.64 7.32 21.55
C TRP A 346 -18.75 8.13 22.85
N ILE A 347 -18.91 7.48 24.01
CA ILE A 347 -18.99 8.15 25.33
C ILE A 347 -17.74 8.99 25.59
N ALA A 348 -16.56 8.47 25.24
CA ALA A 348 -15.32 9.23 25.37
C ALA A 348 -15.29 10.49 24.48
N SER A 349 -15.87 10.40 23.29
CA SER A 349 -15.78 11.42 22.23
C SER A 349 -16.88 12.49 22.28
N TYR A 350 -18.05 12.19 22.85
CA TYR A 350 -19.25 13.05 22.86
C TYR A 350 -19.75 13.36 24.28
N ALA A 351 -20.72 14.26 24.47
CA ALA A 351 -21.29 14.63 25.78
C ALA A 351 -22.18 13.51 26.35
N GLY A 352 -21.56 12.43 26.84
CA GLY A 352 -22.20 11.21 27.33
C GLY A 352 -22.36 11.14 28.84
N GLU A 353 -22.41 12.28 29.56
CA GLU A 353 -22.34 12.33 31.02
C GLU A 353 -23.45 11.51 31.70
N ARG A 354 -24.62 11.40 31.05
CA ARG A 354 -25.75 10.58 31.51
C ARG A 354 -25.44 9.08 31.57
N LEU A 355 -24.49 8.63 30.77
CA LEU A 355 -24.11 7.22 30.63
C LEU A 355 -22.93 6.83 31.54
N HIS A 356 -22.28 7.80 32.19
CA HIS A 356 -21.10 7.55 33.04
C HIS A 356 -21.37 6.57 34.18
N ALA A 357 -22.58 6.59 34.75
CA ALA A 357 -22.97 5.64 35.81
C ALA A 357 -22.97 4.17 35.36
N ARG A 358 -23.00 3.90 34.05
CA ARG A 358 -22.97 2.54 33.47
C ARG A 358 -21.55 1.98 33.36
N LEU A 359 -20.53 2.83 33.31
CA LEU A 359 -19.16 2.44 32.99
C LEU A 359 -18.52 1.49 34.02
N PRO A 360 -18.64 1.71 35.35
CA PRO A 360 -18.02 0.82 36.34
C PRO A 360 -18.47 -0.64 36.23
N GLY A 361 -19.73 -0.89 35.86
CA GLY A 361 -20.25 -2.25 35.69
C GLY A 361 -19.57 -3.05 34.57
N LEU A 362 -18.91 -2.37 33.62
CA LEU A 362 -18.19 -3.02 32.52
C LEU A 362 -16.80 -3.53 32.92
N ALA A 363 -16.27 -3.13 34.08
CA ALA A 363 -14.98 -3.61 34.57
C ALA A 363 -14.98 -5.13 34.85
N ALA A 364 -16.13 -5.70 35.18
CA ALA A 364 -16.30 -7.14 35.39
C ALA A 364 -16.78 -7.91 34.14
N HIS A 365 -16.80 -7.27 32.96
CA HIS A 365 -17.34 -7.89 31.76
C HIS A 365 -16.52 -9.11 31.33
N ALA A 366 -17.18 -10.22 30.95
CA ALA A 366 -16.52 -11.48 30.60
C ALA A 366 -15.52 -11.34 29.43
N ASN A 367 -15.85 -10.49 28.45
CA ASN A 367 -14.99 -10.22 27.31
C ASN A 367 -13.91 -9.17 27.64
N GLU A 368 -12.64 -9.55 27.52
CA GLU A 368 -11.48 -8.70 27.76
C GLU A 368 -11.40 -7.47 26.84
N ARG A 369 -11.94 -7.53 25.62
CA ARG A 369 -11.93 -6.39 24.68
C ARG A 369 -12.78 -5.24 25.21
N VAL A 370 -13.90 -5.55 25.86
CA VAL A 370 -14.76 -4.56 26.51
C VAL A 370 -14.03 -3.91 27.68
N ARG A 371 -13.36 -4.71 28.53
CA ARG A 371 -12.58 -4.20 29.66
C ARG A 371 -11.42 -3.30 29.19
N ALA A 372 -10.68 -3.70 28.16
CA ALA A 372 -9.63 -2.88 27.57
C ALA A 372 -10.17 -1.59 26.88
N ALA A 373 -11.36 -1.64 26.27
CA ALA A 373 -12.01 -0.45 25.72
C ALA A 373 -12.50 0.51 26.82
N LEU A 374 -12.96 -0.01 27.96
CA LEU A 374 -13.32 0.78 29.13
C LEU A 374 -12.11 1.56 29.64
N VAL A 375 -10.96 0.90 29.81
CA VAL A 375 -9.72 1.55 30.25
C VAL A 375 -9.32 2.71 29.31
N ARG A 376 -9.38 2.50 27.99
CA ARG A 376 -9.11 3.55 27.00
C ARG A 376 -10.10 4.71 27.08
N THR A 377 -11.37 4.39 27.38
CA THR A 377 -12.45 5.38 27.56
C THR A 377 -12.20 6.21 28.81
N CYS A 378 -11.89 5.58 29.94
CA CYS A 378 -11.55 6.25 31.21
C CYS A 378 -10.37 7.22 31.02
N ARG A 379 -9.32 6.80 30.30
CA ARG A 379 -8.18 7.68 29.98
C ARG A 379 -8.62 8.96 29.24
N GLN A 380 -9.41 8.80 28.17
CA GLN A 380 -9.88 9.94 27.37
C GLN A 380 -10.82 10.85 28.17
N LEU A 381 -11.68 10.28 29.04
CA LEU A 381 -12.52 11.06 29.94
C LEU A 381 -11.70 11.87 30.94
N ILE A 382 -10.65 11.31 31.55
CA ILE A 382 -9.74 12.05 32.44
C ILE A 382 -9.11 13.24 31.71
N GLU A 383 -8.60 13.02 30.49
CA GLU A 383 -7.98 14.07 29.66
C GLU A 383 -8.96 15.22 29.34
N ARG A 384 -10.25 14.90 29.17
CA ARG A 384 -11.32 15.84 28.81
C ARG A 384 -11.97 16.56 29.99
N GLU A 385 -12.27 15.86 31.09
CA GLU A 385 -13.15 16.34 32.16
C GLU A 385 -12.47 17.19 33.24
N ARG A 386 -11.13 17.12 33.38
CA ARG A 386 -10.30 17.95 34.29
C ARG A 386 -10.94 18.36 35.63
N GLY A 387 -11.65 17.46 36.33
CA GLY A 387 -12.06 17.70 37.74
C GLY A 387 -13.36 17.07 38.26
N GLN A 388 -14.29 16.61 37.42
CA GLN A 388 -15.44 15.80 37.87
C GLN A 388 -15.24 14.35 37.40
N GLY A 389 -15.41 13.36 38.29
CA GLY A 389 -15.29 11.92 37.94
C GLY A 389 -13.87 11.37 37.74
N ALA A 390 -12.84 12.22 37.61
CA ALA A 390 -11.46 11.82 37.33
C ALA A 390 -10.91 10.76 38.32
N GLN A 391 -11.18 10.88 39.63
CA GLN A 391 -10.78 9.85 40.62
C GLN A 391 -11.45 8.49 40.37
N LEU A 392 -12.71 8.46 39.95
CA LEU A 392 -13.42 7.21 39.65
C LEU A 392 -12.77 6.52 38.44
N TRP A 393 -12.49 7.29 37.39
CA TRP A 393 -11.84 6.79 36.18
C TRP A 393 -10.41 6.32 36.43
N ALA A 394 -9.64 7.05 37.24
CA ALA A 394 -8.30 6.65 37.67
C ALA A 394 -8.34 5.33 38.47
N GLY A 395 -9.33 5.18 39.37
CA GLY A 395 -9.52 3.94 40.12
C GLY A 395 -9.81 2.72 39.23
N LEU A 396 -10.62 2.88 38.17
CA LEU A 396 -10.87 1.80 37.20
C LEU A 396 -9.61 1.44 36.39
N ILE A 397 -8.77 2.42 36.04
CA ILE A 397 -7.49 2.17 35.37
C ILE A 397 -6.55 1.42 36.32
N GLU A 398 -6.48 1.82 37.59
CA GLU A 398 -5.63 1.18 38.61
C GLU A 398 -6.06 -0.28 38.84
N GLU A 399 -7.36 -0.56 38.97
CA GLU A 399 -7.87 -1.93 39.10
C GLU A 399 -7.47 -2.80 37.90
N ALA A 400 -7.58 -2.25 36.69
CA ALA A 400 -7.22 -2.94 35.44
C ALA A 400 -5.73 -3.30 35.31
N THR A 401 -4.83 -2.70 36.11
CA THR A 401 -3.42 -3.11 36.16
C THR A 401 -3.24 -4.53 36.70
N ARG A 402 -4.21 -5.04 37.46
CA ARG A 402 -4.23 -6.39 38.05
C ARG A 402 -5.17 -7.34 37.31
N ASP A 403 -5.71 -6.95 36.15
CA ASP A 403 -6.60 -7.80 35.35
C ASP A 403 -5.91 -9.10 34.94
N PRO A 404 -6.58 -10.26 34.95
CA PRO A 404 -5.98 -11.53 34.52
C PRO A 404 -5.53 -11.51 33.04
N SER A 405 -6.17 -10.70 32.18
CA SER A 405 -5.82 -10.58 30.77
C SER A 405 -4.63 -9.64 30.56
N PRO A 406 -3.54 -10.08 29.89
CA PRO A 406 -2.41 -9.22 29.52
C PRO A 406 -2.82 -8.01 28.70
N SER A 407 -3.84 -8.15 27.83
CA SER A 407 -4.30 -7.07 26.95
C SER A 407 -4.95 -5.91 27.71
N VAL A 408 -5.64 -6.21 28.82
CA VAL A 408 -6.26 -5.21 29.70
C VAL A 408 -5.18 -4.53 30.53
N ARG A 409 -4.21 -5.29 31.07
CA ARG A 409 -3.05 -4.73 31.79
C ARG A 409 -2.22 -3.79 30.91
N GLU A 410 -2.01 -4.16 29.64
CA GLU A 410 -1.32 -3.30 28.68
C GLU A 410 -2.09 -2.00 28.41
N ALA A 411 -3.41 -2.07 28.21
CA ALA A 411 -4.26 -0.89 28.08
C ALA A 411 -4.18 0.02 29.32
N ALA A 412 -4.14 -0.59 30.52
CA ALA A 412 -4.05 0.13 31.79
C ALA A 412 -2.70 0.84 31.93
N ALA A 413 -1.59 0.14 31.67
CA ALA A 413 -0.25 0.74 31.69
C ALA A 413 -0.12 1.92 30.72
N LEU A 414 -0.72 1.83 29.55
CA LEU A 414 -0.78 2.95 28.58
C LEU A 414 -1.70 4.09 29.02
N ALA A 415 -2.63 3.84 29.94
CA ALA A 415 -3.58 4.83 30.44
C ALA A 415 -3.11 5.58 31.71
N LEU A 416 -2.06 5.10 32.38
CA LEU A 416 -1.52 5.74 33.59
C LEU A 416 -0.98 7.16 33.34
N ALA A 417 -1.21 8.03 34.32
CA ALA A 417 -0.74 9.41 34.38
C ALA A 417 0.39 9.59 35.42
N ASP A 418 1.17 10.67 35.29
CA ASP A 418 2.38 10.97 36.09
C ASP A 418 2.19 10.95 37.62
N ARG A 419 0.96 11.13 38.13
CA ARG A 419 0.68 11.21 39.58
C ARG A 419 0.28 9.89 40.25
N ASP A 420 0.01 8.83 39.47
CA ASP A 420 -0.65 7.62 39.96
C ASP A 420 0.31 6.44 40.25
N LEU A 421 1.63 6.65 40.27
CA LEU A 421 2.63 5.56 40.23
C LEU A 421 3.27 5.13 41.55
N VAL A 422 2.96 5.79 42.67
CA VAL A 422 3.78 5.64 43.89
C VAL A 422 3.69 4.22 44.52
N ASN A 423 2.67 3.41 44.18
CA ASN A 423 2.47 2.08 44.76
C ASN A 423 2.55 0.91 43.76
N LEU A 424 2.82 1.15 42.48
CA LEU A 424 2.77 0.10 41.46
C LEU A 424 4.14 -0.56 41.21
N VAL A 425 5.25 0.16 41.38
CA VAL A 425 6.60 -0.24 40.93
C VAL A 425 7.14 -1.58 41.47
N GLY A 426 6.72 -2.02 42.66
CA GLY A 426 7.32 -3.17 43.35
C GLY A 426 7.04 -4.55 42.76
N GLU A 427 6.00 -4.73 41.92
CA GLU A 427 5.57 -6.04 41.38
C GLU A 427 5.76 -6.19 39.85
N TRP A 428 6.37 -5.20 39.17
CA TRP A 428 6.28 -5.08 37.70
C TRP A 428 7.39 -5.79 36.92
N SER A 429 8.48 -6.23 37.56
CA SER A 429 9.51 -7.05 36.89
C SER A 429 9.00 -8.44 36.48
N ASP A 430 7.85 -8.88 37.01
CA ASP A 430 7.20 -10.16 36.72
C ASP A 430 5.95 -10.04 35.82
N ALA A 431 5.53 -8.81 35.48
CA ALA A 431 4.36 -8.58 34.64
C ALA A 431 4.75 -8.73 33.16
N ASN A 432 4.23 -9.75 32.49
CA ASN A 432 4.39 -10.07 31.06
C ASN A 432 3.80 -8.96 30.14
N LEU A 433 4.37 -7.75 30.20
CA LEU A 433 3.93 -6.53 29.50
C LEU A 433 4.69 -6.35 28.19
N GLY A 434 3.97 -5.89 27.16
CA GLY A 434 4.56 -5.50 25.89
C GLY A 434 5.55 -4.32 26.04
N PRO A 435 6.51 -4.16 25.13
CA PRO A 435 7.54 -3.12 25.25
C PRO A 435 7.01 -1.68 25.30
N ARG A 436 5.86 -1.40 24.67
CA ARG A 436 5.22 -0.07 24.74
C ARG A 436 4.72 0.25 26.14
N ALA A 437 4.10 -0.72 26.81
CA ALA A 437 3.70 -0.56 28.20
C ALA A 437 4.91 -0.42 29.11
N ARG A 438 5.95 -1.26 28.94
CA ARG A 438 7.20 -1.12 29.72
C ARG A 438 7.85 0.25 29.54
N ALA A 439 7.97 0.74 28.31
CA ALA A 439 8.51 2.07 28.02
C ALA A 439 7.70 3.17 28.72
N ARG A 440 6.37 3.11 28.61
CA ARG A 440 5.48 4.07 29.29
C ARG A 440 5.67 4.07 30.81
N VAL A 441 5.85 2.91 31.42
CA VAL A 441 6.08 2.77 32.87
C VAL A 441 7.41 3.40 33.28
N VAL A 442 8.46 3.13 32.52
CA VAL A 442 9.79 3.72 32.77
C VAL A 442 9.75 5.25 32.67
N GLU A 443 9.10 5.80 31.63
CA GLU A 443 8.91 7.26 31.47
C GLU A 443 8.22 7.91 32.68
N LEU A 444 7.27 7.18 33.26
CA LEU A 444 6.35 7.63 34.29
C LEU A 444 6.96 7.53 35.70
N ALA A 445 7.67 6.44 36.00
CA ALA A 445 8.20 6.19 37.34
C ALA A 445 9.36 7.14 37.70
N ARG A 446 10.22 7.47 36.73
CA ARG A 446 11.43 8.32 36.90
C ARG A 446 12.31 7.96 38.12
N ASP A 447 12.25 6.72 38.61
CA ASP A 447 13.14 6.19 39.64
C ASP A 447 14.46 5.74 38.99
N SER A 448 15.57 5.99 39.68
CA SER A 448 16.92 5.54 39.28
C SER A 448 17.00 4.04 39.01
N GLU A 449 16.38 3.19 39.82
CA GLU A 449 16.51 1.73 39.71
C GLU A 449 15.80 1.20 38.45
N LEU A 450 14.56 1.65 38.23
CA LEU A 450 13.80 1.31 37.02
C LEU A 450 14.44 1.87 35.74
N SER A 451 15.04 3.07 35.82
CA SER A 451 15.74 3.66 34.68
C SER A 451 17.00 2.87 34.33
N GLU A 452 17.78 2.41 35.32
CA GLU A 452 18.93 1.53 35.08
C GLU A 452 18.53 0.19 34.47
N HIS A 453 17.43 -0.41 34.97
CA HIS A 453 16.90 -1.63 34.37
C HIS A 453 16.45 -1.39 32.92
N GLY A 454 15.68 -0.33 32.68
CA GLY A 454 15.17 0.04 31.36
C GLY A 454 16.27 0.36 30.33
N MET A 455 17.40 0.94 30.76
CA MET A 455 18.56 1.20 29.88
C MET A 455 19.18 -0.09 29.31
N THR A 456 18.95 -1.24 29.96
CA THR A 456 19.42 -2.56 29.53
C THR A 456 18.34 -3.44 28.88
N ASP A 457 17.11 -2.94 28.73
CA ASP A 457 16.02 -3.68 28.08
C ASP A 457 16.36 -4.01 26.62
N PRO A 458 16.02 -5.19 26.09
CA PRO A 458 16.28 -5.54 24.70
C PRO A 458 15.53 -4.67 23.68
N ASP A 459 14.44 -4.01 24.07
CA ASP A 459 13.64 -3.14 23.20
C ASP A 459 14.10 -1.68 23.28
N VAL A 460 14.47 -1.12 22.12
CA VAL A 460 14.97 0.26 22.01
C VAL A 460 14.02 1.31 22.58
N ARG A 461 12.70 1.09 22.55
CA ARG A 461 11.73 2.08 23.06
C ARG A 461 11.79 2.19 24.57
N VAL A 462 12.00 1.07 25.26
CA VAL A 462 12.17 1.04 26.72
C VAL A 462 13.48 1.71 27.10
N ARG A 463 14.55 1.43 26.34
CA ARG A 463 15.85 2.10 26.53
C ARG A 463 15.75 3.62 26.33
N LEU A 464 15.05 4.08 25.29
CA LEU A 464 14.82 5.51 25.04
C LEU A 464 14.01 6.16 26.16
N ALA A 465 12.94 5.50 26.62
CA ALA A 465 12.16 5.94 27.77
C ALA A 465 13.02 6.10 29.03
N ALA A 466 13.93 5.15 29.26
CA ALA A 466 14.87 5.17 30.39
C ALA A 466 15.91 6.30 30.30
N ILE A 467 16.38 6.60 29.07
CA ILE A 467 17.31 7.72 28.82
C ILE A 467 16.61 9.07 29.02
N GLY A 468 15.34 9.17 28.60
CA GLY A 468 14.58 10.41 28.67
C GLY A 468 15.18 11.52 27.81
N ASP A 469 15.40 12.70 28.39
CA ASP A 469 16.12 13.81 27.75
C ASP A 469 17.65 13.72 27.91
N GLY A 470 18.12 12.62 28.52
CA GLY A 470 19.52 12.37 28.79
C GLY A 470 20.11 13.19 29.94
N SER A 471 19.39 14.14 30.54
CA SER A 471 19.95 15.04 31.57
C SER A 471 20.35 14.33 32.87
N ALA A 472 19.64 13.25 33.22
CA ALA A 472 19.87 12.45 34.43
C ALA A 472 20.92 11.33 34.25
N LEU A 473 21.50 11.17 33.05
CA LEU A 473 22.49 10.11 32.80
C LEU A 473 23.81 10.39 33.53
N SER A 474 24.28 9.40 34.29
CA SER A 474 25.64 9.42 34.85
C SER A 474 26.70 9.41 33.72
N PRO A 475 27.93 9.91 33.98
CA PRO A 475 28.98 9.93 32.96
C PRO A 475 29.30 8.54 32.37
N SER A 476 29.26 7.48 33.18
CA SER A 476 29.51 6.11 32.74
C SER A 476 28.40 5.59 31.82
N TRP A 477 27.13 5.84 32.18
CA TRP A 477 25.99 5.48 31.36
C TRP A 477 25.97 6.27 30.04
N ARG A 478 26.25 7.58 30.08
CA ARG A 478 26.33 8.40 28.86
C ARG A 478 27.39 7.89 27.90
N ALA A 479 28.60 7.60 28.38
CA ALA A 479 29.67 7.05 27.55
C ALA A 479 29.26 5.72 26.90
N ARG A 480 28.57 4.86 27.64
CA ARG A 480 28.04 3.59 27.12
C ARG A 480 26.98 3.79 26.04
N MET A 481 26.04 4.72 26.24
CA MET A 481 24.96 4.98 25.27
C MET A 481 25.46 5.70 24.01
N LEU A 482 26.46 6.58 24.12
CA LEU A 482 27.10 7.22 22.97
C LEU A 482 27.89 6.23 22.11
N ALA A 483 28.35 5.11 22.69
CA ALA A 483 29.03 4.03 21.97
C ALA A 483 28.07 2.98 21.37
N ASP A 484 26.75 3.16 21.54
CA ASP A 484 25.75 2.20 21.06
C ASP A 484 25.68 2.19 19.53
N ALA A 485 25.41 1.01 18.94
CA ALA A 485 25.26 0.88 17.49
C ALA A 485 23.97 1.54 16.97
N ASP A 486 22.93 1.64 17.80
CA ASP A 486 21.65 2.23 17.47
C ASP A 486 21.72 3.78 17.50
N PRO A 487 21.46 4.47 16.36
CA PRO A 487 21.50 5.92 16.29
C PRO A 487 20.43 6.62 17.14
N TRP A 488 19.29 5.99 17.45
CA TRP A 488 18.30 6.57 18.35
C TRP A 488 18.84 6.71 19.77
N ILE A 489 19.56 5.69 20.25
CA ILE A 489 20.18 5.68 21.58
C ILE A 489 21.30 6.72 21.67
N ARG A 490 22.18 6.76 20.66
CA ARG A 490 23.24 7.78 20.59
C ARG A 490 22.65 9.19 20.59
N ALA A 491 21.65 9.44 19.74
CA ALA A 491 21.03 10.75 19.62
C ALA A 491 20.35 11.22 20.91
N ALA A 492 19.64 10.33 21.61
CA ALA A 492 19.00 10.64 22.90
C ALA A 492 20.01 10.93 24.02
N SER A 493 21.24 10.46 23.87
CA SER A 493 22.30 10.57 24.88
C SER A 493 23.28 11.71 24.63
N LEU A 494 23.08 12.50 23.57
CA LEU A 494 23.94 13.64 23.23
C LEU A 494 23.90 14.70 24.33
N ASP A 495 25.08 15.06 24.83
CA ASP A 495 25.31 16.33 25.51
C ASP A 495 26.05 17.30 24.56
N ARG A 496 26.32 18.51 25.04
CA ARG A 496 27.05 19.52 24.27
C ARG A 496 28.41 19.01 23.78
N ALA A 497 29.17 18.33 24.63
CA ALA A 497 30.52 17.88 24.30
C ALA A 497 30.49 16.80 23.20
N ALA A 498 29.59 15.83 23.32
CA ALA A 498 29.38 14.79 22.32
C ALA A 498 28.83 15.36 21.01
N ALA A 499 27.93 16.35 21.06
CA ALA A 499 27.41 17.01 19.87
C ALA A 499 28.51 17.80 19.12
N LEU A 500 29.39 18.50 19.85
CA LEU A 500 30.57 19.15 19.26
C LEU A 500 31.49 18.12 18.59
N ALA A 501 31.79 17.01 19.27
CA ALA A 501 32.63 15.95 18.72
C ALA A 501 32.02 15.34 17.44
N SER A 502 30.71 15.12 17.43
CA SER A 502 29.99 14.52 16.30
C SER A 502 30.01 15.36 15.02
N LEU A 503 30.03 16.70 15.14
CA LEU A 503 30.08 17.59 13.97
C LEU A 503 31.51 17.99 13.56
N LEU A 504 32.45 18.00 14.50
CA LEU A 504 33.86 18.30 14.21
C LEU A 504 34.63 17.09 13.68
N GLY A 505 34.24 15.88 14.09
CA GLY A 505 34.86 14.61 13.68
C GLY A 505 34.23 13.96 12.45
N ASP A 506 34.76 12.79 12.09
CA ASP A 506 34.29 11.93 10.98
C ASP A 506 33.67 10.62 11.44
N ASP A 507 33.61 10.39 12.75
CA ASP A 507 33.19 9.11 13.33
C ASP A 507 31.67 8.89 13.23
N GLU A 508 30.86 9.96 13.33
CA GLU A 508 29.40 9.86 13.21
C GLU A 508 28.96 10.00 11.74
N ARG A 509 28.60 8.85 11.17
CA ARG A 509 28.11 8.71 9.79
C ARG A 509 26.59 8.81 9.67
N ASP A 510 25.83 8.70 10.76
CA ASP A 510 24.37 8.77 10.70
C ASP A 510 23.88 10.23 10.61
N PRO A 511 23.21 10.63 9.51
CA PRO A 511 22.76 12.01 9.35
C PRO A 511 21.68 12.41 10.37
N SER A 512 20.90 11.47 10.90
CA SER A 512 19.89 11.79 11.91
C SER A 512 20.54 12.23 13.22
N VAL A 513 21.61 11.53 13.66
CA VAL A 513 22.36 11.90 14.86
C VAL A 513 23.01 13.27 14.68
N ARG A 514 23.68 13.49 13.53
CA ARG A 514 24.31 14.78 13.21
C ARG A 514 23.29 15.93 13.20
N ARG A 515 22.11 15.73 12.62
CA ARG A 515 21.03 16.74 12.63
C ARG A 515 20.56 17.04 14.06
N ILE A 516 20.43 16.05 14.93
CA ILE A 516 20.05 16.24 16.33
C ILE A 516 21.17 16.98 17.10
N ALA A 517 22.42 16.62 16.89
CA ALA A 517 23.59 17.33 17.45
C ALA A 517 23.59 18.81 17.05
N ALA A 518 23.38 19.12 15.76
CA ALA A 518 23.30 20.50 15.29
C ALA A 518 22.11 21.26 15.91
N ARG A 519 20.93 20.63 16.12
CA ARG A 519 19.83 21.28 16.87
C ARG A 519 20.21 21.59 18.31
N LEU A 520 20.87 20.65 18.98
CA LEU A 520 21.31 20.82 20.36
C LEU A 520 22.27 22.02 20.48
N LEU A 521 23.27 22.09 19.60
CA LEU A 521 24.22 23.20 19.59
C LEU A 521 23.56 24.54 19.25
N VAL A 522 22.60 24.58 18.32
CA VAL A 522 21.85 25.82 18.04
C VAL A 522 21.00 26.24 19.23
N ARG A 523 20.45 25.29 20.00
CA ARG A 523 19.71 25.58 21.23
C ARG A 523 20.62 26.12 22.32
N GLU A 524 21.83 25.58 22.45
CA GLU A 524 22.81 25.92 23.48
C GLU A 524 23.90 26.89 23.02
N ARG A 525 23.68 27.55 21.87
CA ARG A 525 24.66 28.41 21.20
C ARG A 525 25.26 29.49 22.11
N GLU A 526 24.49 30.00 23.08
CA GLU A 526 24.93 30.98 24.09
C GLU A 526 25.99 30.47 25.05
N GLN A 527 26.27 29.17 25.04
CA GLN A 527 27.26 28.52 25.90
C GLN A 527 28.43 27.93 25.11
N ILE A 528 28.52 28.22 23.80
CA ILE A 528 29.59 27.75 22.93
C ILE A 528 30.62 28.88 22.76
N GLU A 529 31.90 28.57 22.89
CA GLU A 529 32.98 29.55 22.70
C GLU A 529 33.07 30.04 21.25
N PRO A 530 33.33 31.33 20.96
CA PRO A 530 33.38 31.86 19.60
C PRO A 530 34.38 31.12 18.70
N THR A 531 35.56 30.80 19.20
CA THR A 531 36.59 30.01 18.48
C THR A 531 36.10 28.61 18.08
N THR A 532 35.17 28.03 18.85
CA THR A 532 34.55 26.75 18.51
C THR A 532 33.49 26.91 17.43
N VAL A 533 32.74 28.01 17.42
CA VAL A 533 31.78 28.34 16.35
C VAL A 533 32.48 28.49 15.00
N VAL A 534 33.62 29.19 14.95
CA VAL A 534 34.44 29.32 13.75
C VAL A 534 34.86 27.95 13.21
N ARG A 535 35.40 27.09 14.07
CA ARG A 535 35.80 25.72 13.69
C ARG A 535 34.62 24.87 13.19
N LEU A 536 33.45 24.99 13.83
CA LEU A 536 32.24 24.29 13.41
C LEU A 536 31.77 24.74 12.03
N LEU A 537 31.77 26.04 11.75
CA LEU A 537 31.39 26.60 10.45
C LEU A 537 32.35 26.18 9.35
N ALA A 538 33.65 26.25 9.61
CA ALA A 538 34.66 25.77 8.67
C ALA A 538 34.42 24.30 8.32
N ARG A 539 34.16 23.45 9.32
CA ARG A 539 33.87 22.03 9.09
C ARG A 539 32.53 21.80 8.38
N ALA A 540 31.46 22.44 8.86
CA ALA A 540 30.11 22.26 8.35
C ALA A 540 29.98 22.77 6.91
N SER A 541 30.75 23.77 6.48
CA SER A 541 30.71 24.27 5.10
C SER A 541 30.98 23.18 4.05
N ALA A 542 31.72 22.12 4.42
CA ALA A 542 32.03 20.98 3.57
C ALA A 542 31.14 19.74 3.84
N ASP A 543 30.17 19.82 4.75
CA ASP A 543 29.27 18.71 5.08
C ASP A 543 28.40 18.35 3.87
N ALA A 544 28.16 17.07 3.63
CA ALA A 544 27.28 16.62 2.55
C ALA A 544 25.81 17.01 2.82
N ASP A 545 25.40 17.13 4.09
CA ASP A 545 24.03 17.44 4.49
C ASP A 545 23.75 18.95 4.50
N PRO A 546 22.96 19.47 3.53
CA PRO A 546 22.61 20.89 3.49
C PRO A 546 21.86 21.35 4.73
N TRP A 547 21.21 20.43 5.46
CA TRP A 547 20.55 20.76 6.71
C TRP A 547 21.56 21.14 7.80
N VAL A 548 22.65 20.39 7.93
CA VAL A 548 23.72 20.69 8.91
C VAL A 548 24.42 22.00 8.53
N ARG A 549 24.75 22.20 7.25
CA ARG A 549 25.33 23.45 6.75
C ARG A 549 24.48 24.67 7.11
N ALA A 550 23.17 24.59 6.84
CA ALA A 550 22.24 25.66 7.15
C ALA A 550 22.15 25.96 8.65
N ARG A 551 22.10 24.93 9.51
CA ARG A 551 22.04 25.12 10.97
C ARG A 551 23.34 25.62 11.58
N ALA A 552 24.50 25.29 11.01
CA ALA A 552 25.77 25.80 11.49
C ALA A 552 25.80 27.34 11.44
N LEU A 553 25.22 27.96 10.41
CA LEU A 553 25.08 29.42 10.29
C LEU A 553 24.24 30.04 11.41
N ASP A 554 23.28 29.29 11.95
CA ASP A 554 22.43 29.75 13.05
C ASP A 554 23.18 29.85 14.40
N LEU A 555 24.41 29.30 14.49
CA LEU A 555 25.28 29.42 15.67
C LEU A 555 25.87 30.82 15.85
N ILE A 556 25.94 31.62 14.77
CA ILE A 556 26.51 32.97 14.80
C ILE A 556 25.59 33.89 15.61
N GLN A 557 26.18 34.60 16.58
CA GLN A 557 25.49 35.56 17.44
C GLN A 557 26.25 36.88 17.52
N PHE A 558 25.51 37.99 17.49
CA PHE A 558 26.08 39.35 17.50
C PHE A 558 25.98 40.06 18.86
N ASN A 559 25.47 39.38 19.90
CA ASN A 559 25.35 39.89 21.27
C ASN A 559 26.64 39.74 22.10
N ARG A 560 27.73 39.26 21.50
CA ARG A 560 29.04 39.09 22.13
C ARG A 560 30.03 40.02 21.44
N ASP A 561 30.83 40.73 22.22
CA ASP A 561 31.57 41.93 21.80
C ASP A 561 32.57 41.74 20.64
N ASP A 562 32.90 40.51 20.22
CA ASP A 562 33.94 40.25 19.19
C ASP A 562 33.45 39.44 17.96
N ALA A 563 32.21 38.94 17.93
CA ALA A 563 31.79 37.99 16.88
C ALA A 563 31.49 38.65 15.52
N ALA A 564 31.07 39.92 15.52
CA ALA A 564 30.86 40.67 14.28
C ALA A 564 32.18 41.03 13.59
N ASP A 565 33.28 41.04 14.34
CA ASP A 565 34.62 41.44 13.89
C ASP A 565 35.49 40.29 13.38
N ASP A 566 35.01 39.05 13.50
CA ASP A 566 35.70 37.89 12.97
C ASP A 566 35.49 37.76 11.44
N PRO A 567 36.55 37.92 10.62
CA PRO A 567 36.43 37.86 9.17
C PRO A 567 36.10 36.45 8.64
N GLU A 568 36.41 35.39 9.40
CA GLU A 568 36.11 34.01 8.98
C GLU A 568 34.61 33.72 9.06
N LEU A 569 33.91 34.27 10.05
CA LEU A 569 32.46 34.12 10.20
C LEU A 569 31.71 34.81 9.05
N LEU A 570 32.11 36.04 8.70
CA LEU A 570 31.52 36.76 7.57
C LEU A 570 31.79 36.04 6.26
N ALA A 571 33.01 35.55 6.05
CA ALA A 571 33.38 34.79 4.86
C ALA A 571 32.56 33.51 4.71
N ALA A 572 32.36 32.75 5.78
CA ALA A 572 31.54 31.54 5.77
C ALA A 572 30.07 31.83 5.39
N CYS A 573 29.49 32.89 5.95
CA CYS A 573 28.13 33.34 5.61
C CYS A 573 28.01 33.78 4.15
N LEU A 574 28.96 34.57 3.64
CA LEU A 574 28.94 35.03 2.25
C LEU A 574 29.07 33.87 1.27
N LEU A 575 30.03 32.96 1.48
CA LEU A 575 30.19 31.78 0.63
C LEU A 575 28.94 30.89 0.62
N ALA A 576 28.26 30.76 1.76
CA ALA A 576 27.02 29.99 1.89
C ALA A 576 25.84 30.56 1.06
N THR A 577 25.86 31.84 0.67
CA THR A 577 24.85 32.41 -0.25
C THR A 577 24.94 31.80 -1.66
N ARG A 578 26.05 31.15 -1.99
CA ARG A 578 26.28 30.46 -3.27
C ARG A 578 26.11 28.95 -3.19
N ASP A 579 25.64 28.42 -2.05
CA ASP A 579 25.41 26.98 -1.87
C ASP A 579 24.36 26.45 -2.87
N ALA A 580 24.53 25.20 -3.33
CA ALA A 580 23.59 24.56 -4.25
C ALA A 580 22.19 24.38 -3.64
N ALA A 581 22.10 24.18 -2.32
CA ALA A 581 20.85 23.98 -1.60
C ALA A 581 20.20 25.31 -1.18
N ALA A 582 18.94 25.50 -1.57
CA ALA A 582 18.19 26.72 -1.29
C ALA A 582 18.11 27.05 0.21
N MET A 583 18.00 26.04 1.07
CA MET A 583 17.91 26.25 2.53
C MET A 583 19.17 26.86 3.14
N VAL A 584 20.36 26.52 2.62
CA VAL A 584 21.63 27.06 3.09
C VAL A 584 21.72 28.53 2.68
N ARG A 585 21.37 28.83 1.42
CA ARG A 585 21.33 30.22 0.92
C ARG A 585 20.37 31.08 1.75
N LEU A 586 19.17 30.57 2.06
CA LEU A 586 18.19 31.30 2.86
C LEU A 586 18.67 31.55 4.30
N SER A 587 19.26 30.55 4.97
CA SER A 587 19.86 30.73 6.29
C SER A 587 21.02 31.74 6.26
N ALA A 588 21.86 31.70 5.22
CA ALA A 588 22.95 32.64 5.03
C ALA A 588 22.45 34.07 4.84
N SER A 589 21.49 34.28 3.93
CA SER A 589 20.88 35.60 3.70
C SER A 589 20.22 36.14 4.97
N ALA A 590 19.42 35.33 5.67
CA ALA A 590 18.77 35.75 6.92
C ALA A 590 19.79 36.17 8.00
N LYS A 591 20.98 35.55 8.02
CA LYS A 591 22.06 35.94 8.94
C LYS A 591 22.73 37.24 8.51
N LEU A 592 22.96 37.43 7.21
CA LEU A 592 23.54 38.66 6.65
C LEU A 592 22.60 39.86 6.85
N ASP A 593 21.29 39.69 6.70
CA ASP A 593 20.29 40.76 6.86
C ASP A 593 20.37 41.45 8.24
N VAL A 594 20.86 40.74 9.27
CA VAL A 594 21.01 41.26 10.64
C VAL A 594 22.48 41.50 11.03
N TRP A 595 23.41 41.46 10.07
CA TRP A 595 24.84 41.60 10.34
C TRP A 595 25.24 43.07 10.59
N PRO A 596 25.88 43.41 11.73
CA PRO A 596 26.25 44.80 12.04
C PRO A 596 27.23 45.40 11.03
N GLN A 597 26.92 46.61 10.54
CA GLN A 597 27.76 47.35 9.58
C GLN A 597 28.12 46.54 8.32
N LEU A 598 27.20 45.70 7.84
CA LEU A 598 27.46 44.81 6.71
C LEU A 598 27.97 45.55 5.46
N ALA A 599 27.38 46.69 5.11
CA ALA A 599 27.75 47.45 3.91
C ALA A 599 29.24 47.86 3.91
N ASP A 600 29.74 48.38 5.03
CA ASP A 600 31.15 48.79 5.16
C ASP A 600 32.10 47.59 5.05
N ARG A 601 31.71 46.46 5.67
CA ARG A 601 32.49 45.21 5.62
C ARG A 601 32.50 44.58 4.22
N LEU A 602 31.39 44.65 3.50
CA LEU A 602 31.30 44.21 2.12
C LEU A 602 32.21 45.05 1.22
N GLU A 603 32.19 46.38 1.38
CA GLU A 603 33.07 47.30 0.64
C GLU A 603 34.55 47.01 0.90
N HIS A 604 34.92 46.72 2.16
CA HIS A 604 36.27 46.29 2.49
C HIS A 604 36.63 44.96 1.80
N THR A 605 35.74 43.97 1.83
CA THR A 605 35.96 42.63 1.24
C THR A 605 36.14 42.67 -0.28
N VAL A 606 35.41 43.54 -0.99
CA VAL A 606 35.52 43.68 -2.45
C VAL A 606 36.73 44.52 -2.87
N THR A 607 37.24 45.38 -1.99
CA THR A 607 38.40 46.25 -2.25
C THR A 607 39.72 45.54 -1.95
N ASP A 608 39.78 44.75 -0.88
CA ASP A 608 40.98 44.04 -0.43
C ASP A 608 41.15 42.63 -1.06
N GLY A 609 40.29 42.29 -2.03
CA GLY A 609 40.18 40.97 -2.63
C GLY A 609 41.49 40.44 -3.24
N ARG A 610 42.13 39.49 -2.57
CA ARG A 610 43.28 38.74 -3.10
C ARG A 610 42.82 37.64 -4.08
N ALA A 611 43.67 37.25 -5.02
CA ALA A 611 43.33 36.27 -6.07
C ALA A 611 42.93 34.88 -5.54
N ASP A 612 43.39 34.51 -4.34
CA ASP A 612 43.00 33.28 -3.63
C ASP A 612 41.59 33.35 -3.00
N GLN A 613 40.95 34.53 -2.96
CA GLN A 613 39.64 34.76 -2.36
C GLN A 613 38.54 35.12 -3.38
N ALA A 614 38.74 34.83 -4.67
CA ALA A 614 37.83 35.24 -5.73
C ALA A 614 36.36 34.82 -5.52
N GLU A 615 36.08 33.60 -5.02
CA GLU A 615 34.70 33.16 -4.74
C GLU A 615 34.04 33.97 -3.60
N LEU A 616 34.83 34.36 -2.60
CA LEU A 616 34.37 35.22 -1.51
C LEU A 616 34.08 36.63 -2.04
N CYS A 617 34.97 37.19 -2.88
CA CYS A 617 34.72 38.48 -3.53
C CYS A 617 33.48 38.44 -4.41
N VAL A 618 33.26 37.37 -5.19
CA VAL A 618 32.04 37.17 -5.99
C VAL A 618 30.79 37.15 -5.11
N ALA A 619 30.81 36.43 -3.99
CA ALA A 619 29.70 36.40 -3.04
C ALA A 619 29.44 37.78 -2.42
N ALA A 620 30.49 38.49 -2.00
CA ALA A 620 30.42 39.84 -1.45
C ALA A 620 29.82 40.84 -2.44
N TRP A 621 30.26 40.82 -3.70
CA TRP A 621 29.70 41.63 -4.78
C TRP A 621 28.21 41.32 -5.02
N SER A 622 27.84 40.05 -5.05
CA SER A 622 26.45 39.63 -5.24
C SER A 622 25.54 40.18 -4.14
N ARG A 623 26.03 40.22 -2.89
CA ARG A 623 25.27 40.77 -1.77
C ARG A 623 25.26 42.29 -1.74
N LEU A 624 26.42 42.93 -1.92
CA LEU A 624 26.59 44.39 -1.90
C LEU A 624 25.65 45.07 -2.90
N ILE A 625 25.55 44.52 -4.11
CA ILE A 625 24.77 45.13 -5.18
C ILE A 625 23.26 45.02 -4.95
N VAL A 626 22.80 43.97 -4.26
CA VAL A 626 21.37 43.81 -3.92
C VAL A 626 20.90 44.84 -2.88
N GLU A 627 21.82 45.42 -2.10
CA GLU A 627 21.53 46.49 -1.12
C GLU A 627 21.46 47.89 -1.76
N LEU A 628 21.85 48.03 -3.04
CA LEU A 628 21.91 49.32 -3.74
C LEU A 628 20.71 49.50 -4.68
N GLU A 629 20.30 50.76 -4.87
CA GLU A 629 19.35 51.13 -5.93
C GLU A 629 19.92 50.80 -7.33
N PRO A 630 19.09 50.50 -8.35
CA PRO A 630 19.54 49.96 -9.63
C PRO A 630 20.62 50.79 -10.36
N GLU A 631 20.51 52.11 -10.35
CA GLU A 631 21.48 53.02 -10.99
C GLU A 631 22.83 53.07 -10.25
N PRO A 632 22.87 53.31 -8.91
CA PRO A 632 24.10 53.16 -8.12
C PRO A 632 24.74 51.76 -8.20
N ALA A 633 23.92 50.70 -8.21
CA ALA A 633 24.36 49.32 -8.39
C ALA A 633 25.12 49.15 -9.70
N ARG A 634 24.55 49.61 -10.82
CA ARG A 634 25.19 49.57 -12.14
C ARG A 634 26.52 50.32 -12.15
N ALA A 635 26.54 51.56 -11.67
CA ALA A 635 27.76 52.37 -11.62
C ALA A 635 28.86 51.77 -10.73
N ARG A 636 28.48 51.04 -9.67
CA ARG A 636 29.44 50.32 -8.81
C ARG A 636 30.00 49.08 -9.52
N VAL A 637 29.16 48.29 -10.19
CA VAL A 637 29.57 47.12 -10.98
C VAL A 637 30.50 47.51 -12.13
N GLU A 638 30.17 48.56 -12.89
CA GLU A 638 30.99 49.05 -14.02
C GLU A 638 32.39 49.49 -13.56
N ARG A 639 32.50 50.17 -12.41
CA ARG A 639 33.80 50.49 -11.80
C ARG A 639 34.58 49.23 -11.41
N GLY A 640 33.93 48.25 -10.78
CA GLY A 640 34.55 46.99 -10.40
C GLY A 640 35.12 46.20 -11.59
N ILE A 641 34.47 46.23 -12.76
CA ILE A 641 34.95 45.59 -13.99
C ILE A 641 36.30 46.15 -14.47
N VAL A 642 36.56 47.43 -14.18
CA VAL A 642 37.79 48.14 -14.54
C VAL A 642 38.86 47.97 -13.46
N GLU A 643 38.47 48.05 -12.19
CA GLU A 643 39.37 48.05 -11.03
C GLU A 643 39.92 46.66 -10.68
N LEU A 644 39.16 45.59 -10.92
CA LEU A 644 39.51 44.23 -10.50
C LEU A 644 40.06 43.39 -11.66
N THR A 645 41.18 42.69 -11.40
CA THR A 645 41.92 41.92 -12.41
C THR A 645 41.64 40.41 -12.38
N ASP A 646 41.01 39.86 -11.34
CA ASP A 646 40.69 38.44 -11.27
C ASP A 646 39.63 38.06 -12.33
N PRO A 647 39.90 37.10 -13.23
CA PRO A 647 39.00 36.73 -14.32
C PRO A 647 37.63 36.22 -13.86
N ARG A 648 37.53 35.54 -12.71
CA ARG A 648 36.28 34.97 -12.19
C ARG A 648 35.38 36.07 -11.64
N VAL A 649 35.95 36.99 -10.86
CA VAL A 649 35.23 38.15 -10.33
C VAL A 649 34.75 39.03 -11.48
N ARG A 650 35.62 39.30 -12.46
CA ARG A 650 35.27 40.11 -13.63
C ARG A 650 34.17 39.47 -14.49
N ALA A 651 34.20 38.15 -14.68
CA ALA A 651 33.14 37.43 -15.39
C ALA A 651 31.79 37.58 -14.67
N HIS A 652 31.76 37.40 -13.35
CA HIS A 652 30.55 37.59 -12.55
C HIS A 652 30.02 39.03 -12.57
N LEU A 653 30.91 40.03 -12.52
CA LEU A 653 30.51 41.44 -12.63
C LEU A 653 29.92 41.78 -14.00
N LEU A 654 30.43 41.18 -15.08
CA LEU A 654 29.83 41.30 -16.41
C LEU A 654 28.42 40.70 -16.44
N GLU A 655 28.20 39.55 -15.79
CA GLU A 655 26.86 38.96 -15.65
C GLU A 655 25.91 39.87 -14.86
N LEU A 656 26.36 40.42 -13.73
CA LEU A 656 25.58 41.38 -12.94
C LEU A 656 25.28 42.66 -13.73
N ALA A 657 26.23 43.20 -14.48
CA ALA A 657 26.02 44.40 -15.30
C ALA A 657 24.85 44.19 -16.29
N VAL A 658 24.75 43.00 -16.88
CA VAL A 658 23.64 42.64 -17.78
C VAL A 658 22.31 42.59 -17.02
N VAL A 659 22.28 42.03 -15.80
CA VAL A 659 21.09 42.03 -14.94
C VAL A 659 20.60 43.46 -14.66
N PHE A 660 21.50 44.43 -14.57
CA PHE A 660 21.20 45.86 -14.37
C PHE A 660 21.20 46.69 -15.67
N GLY A 661 21.00 46.06 -16.83
CA GLY A 661 20.71 46.74 -18.10
C GLY A 661 21.93 47.16 -18.93
N ALA A 662 23.10 46.55 -18.74
CA ALA A 662 24.20 46.61 -19.68
C ALA A 662 23.99 45.64 -20.86
N ASP A 663 24.57 45.96 -22.02
CA ASP A 663 24.50 45.09 -23.19
C ASP A 663 25.27 43.77 -22.94
N PRO A 664 24.70 42.60 -23.26
CA PRO A 664 25.38 41.33 -23.08
C PRO A 664 26.61 41.23 -23.99
N PRO A 665 27.73 40.68 -23.50
CA PRO A 665 28.95 40.56 -24.31
C PRO A 665 28.70 39.67 -25.54
N SER A 666 29.09 40.19 -26.71
CA SER A 666 28.79 39.66 -28.05
C SER A 666 29.19 38.20 -28.30
N HIS A 667 30.02 37.61 -27.44
CA HIS A 667 30.54 36.24 -27.57
C HIS A 667 29.71 35.17 -26.82
N ALA A 668 28.80 35.54 -25.92
CA ALA A 668 28.07 34.58 -25.08
C ALA A 668 26.91 33.85 -25.81
N LEU A 669 26.33 34.49 -26.84
CA LEU A 669 25.20 33.94 -27.61
C LEU A 669 25.61 32.86 -28.63
N ALA A 670 26.90 32.76 -28.98
CA ALA A 670 27.37 31.82 -29.99
C ALA A 670 27.51 30.36 -29.49
N ASN A 671 27.72 30.15 -28.18
CA ASN A 671 28.03 28.83 -27.62
C ASN A 671 26.84 28.05 -27.04
N GLN A 672 25.67 28.65 -26.87
CA GLN A 672 24.48 27.93 -26.36
C GLN A 672 23.69 27.19 -27.45
N VAL A 673 23.91 27.49 -28.73
CA VAL A 673 23.20 26.82 -29.84
C VAL A 673 23.86 25.48 -30.23
N SER A 674 25.12 25.24 -29.84
CA SER A 674 25.90 24.08 -30.33
C SER A 674 25.97 22.86 -29.38
N ALA A 675 25.26 22.87 -28.24
CA ALA A 675 25.27 21.76 -27.28
C ALA A 675 23.97 20.91 -27.27
N THR A 676 23.25 20.86 -28.39
CA THR A 676 22.32 19.74 -28.64
C THR A 676 22.89 18.89 -29.77
N SER A 677 23.75 17.93 -29.40
CA SER A 677 23.97 16.79 -30.27
C SER A 677 22.59 16.20 -30.59
N PRO A 678 22.18 16.08 -31.87
CA PRO A 678 20.98 15.34 -32.21
C PRO A 678 21.20 13.94 -31.65
N ARG A 679 20.33 13.51 -30.72
CA ARG A 679 20.26 12.08 -30.43
C ARG A 679 20.03 11.39 -31.76
N PRO A 680 20.78 10.33 -32.12
CA PRO A 680 20.44 9.56 -33.30
C PRO A 680 18.96 9.21 -33.17
N ALA A 681 18.18 9.54 -34.20
CA ALA A 681 16.80 9.15 -34.29
C ALA A 681 16.82 7.62 -34.23
N TRP A 682 16.41 7.05 -33.08
CA TRP A 682 16.07 5.65 -33.02
C TRP A 682 14.87 5.50 -33.95
N GLU A 683 15.10 4.98 -35.14
CA GLU A 683 14.03 4.45 -35.96
C GLU A 683 13.52 3.21 -35.25
N PRO A 684 12.26 3.20 -34.77
CA PRO A 684 11.70 2.00 -34.18
C PRO A 684 11.79 0.88 -35.21
N PRO A 685 12.22 -0.34 -34.80
CA PRO A 685 12.15 -1.48 -35.69
C PRO A 685 10.70 -1.59 -36.20
N PRO A 686 10.49 -1.88 -37.49
CA PRO A 686 9.15 -2.07 -38.02
C PRO A 686 8.43 -3.11 -37.14
N PRO A 687 7.18 -2.84 -36.72
CA PRO A 687 6.45 -3.80 -35.89
C PRO A 687 6.42 -5.15 -36.60
N ALA A 688 6.63 -6.21 -35.83
CA ALA A 688 6.52 -7.57 -36.37
C ALA A 688 5.17 -7.71 -37.10
N LEU A 689 5.18 -8.32 -38.29
CA LEU A 689 3.98 -8.57 -39.07
C LEU A 689 3.10 -9.60 -38.33
N VAL A 690 2.21 -9.11 -37.46
CA VAL A 690 1.22 -9.91 -36.74
C VAL A 690 -0.05 -10.01 -37.58
N SER A 691 -0.57 -11.22 -37.77
CA SER A 691 -1.86 -11.44 -38.42
C SER A 691 -2.99 -10.91 -37.53
N LYS A 692 -3.63 -9.82 -37.97
CA LYS A 692 -4.75 -9.21 -37.27
C LYS A 692 -6.07 -9.91 -37.60
N ARG A 693 -7.01 -9.83 -36.68
CA ARG A 693 -8.34 -10.47 -36.77
C ARG A 693 -9.42 -9.40 -36.67
N ALA A 694 -10.42 -9.48 -37.55
CA ALA A 694 -11.56 -8.58 -37.51
C ALA A 694 -12.42 -8.82 -36.25
N LEU A 695 -12.80 -7.75 -35.56
CA LEU A 695 -13.73 -7.78 -34.45
C LEU A 695 -15.17 -7.67 -34.99
N GLY A 696 -15.71 -8.79 -35.46
CA GLY A 696 -17.04 -8.84 -36.09
C GLY A 696 -17.16 -7.84 -37.24
N ARG A 697 -18.31 -7.16 -37.33
CA ARG A 697 -18.59 -6.13 -38.35
C ARG A 697 -18.21 -4.70 -37.94
N THR A 698 -17.45 -4.52 -36.85
CA THR A 698 -17.10 -3.18 -36.33
C THR A 698 -16.11 -2.41 -37.20
N GLY A 699 -15.42 -3.10 -38.12
CA GLY A 699 -14.28 -2.56 -38.86
C GLY A 699 -13.01 -2.41 -38.04
N ILE A 700 -13.02 -2.79 -36.75
CA ILE A 700 -11.83 -2.83 -35.89
C ILE A 700 -11.09 -4.14 -36.15
N GLU A 701 -9.77 -4.06 -36.34
CA GLU A 701 -8.88 -5.21 -36.42
C GLU A 701 -7.93 -5.20 -35.23
N LEU A 702 -7.72 -6.37 -34.62
CA LEU A 702 -6.95 -6.55 -33.40
C LEU A 702 -5.83 -7.56 -33.61
N ALA A 703 -4.69 -7.37 -32.95
CA ALA A 703 -3.80 -8.49 -32.67
C ALA A 703 -4.54 -9.58 -31.86
N PRO A 704 -4.19 -10.88 -32.00
CA PRO A 704 -4.88 -11.97 -31.31
C PRO A 704 -4.85 -11.89 -29.77
N LEU A 705 -3.94 -11.07 -29.22
CA LEU A 705 -3.77 -10.87 -27.78
C LEU A 705 -3.93 -9.40 -27.40
N VAL A 706 -4.83 -9.12 -26.47
CA VAL A 706 -5.01 -7.80 -25.84
C VAL A 706 -4.35 -7.83 -24.46
N ILE A 707 -3.51 -6.84 -24.14
CA ILE A 707 -2.84 -6.79 -22.83
C ILE A 707 -3.62 -5.89 -21.85
N SER A 708 -3.94 -6.44 -20.69
CA SER A 708 -4.62 -5.74 -19.60
C SER A 708 -3.66 -5.10 -18.61
N GLY A 709 -4.02 -3.90 -18.14
CA GLY A 709 -3.31 -3.20 -17.07
C GLY A 709 -3.61 -3.71 -15.64
N ALA A 710 -4.49 -4.71 -15.48
CA ALA A 710 -5.05 -5.12 -14.18
C ALA A 710 -4.02 -5.57 -13.14
N LEU A 711 -2.91 -6.19 -13.58
CA LEU A 711 -1.83 -6.65 -12.70
C LEU A 711 -0.59 -5.73 -12.75
N SER A 712 -0.77 -4.48 -13.20
CA SER A 712 0.26 -3.43 -13.22
C SER A 712 1.59 -3.86 -13.88
N PRO A 713 1.58 -4.38 -15.12
CA PRO A 713 2.81 -4.70 -15.85
C PRO A 713 3.78 -3.51 -15.86
N THR A 714 5.09 -3.79 -15.85
CA THR A 714 6.12 -2.75 -15.85
C THR A 714 6.10 -1.98 -17.17
N PRO A 715 6.54 -0.70 -17.20
CA PRO A 715 6.67 0.05 -18.44
C PRO A 715 7.50 -0.65 -19.52
N SER A 716 8.57 -1.37 -19.13
CA SER A 716 9.39 -2.16 -20.05
C SER A 716 8.62 -3.35 -20.66
N SER A 717 7.81 -4.05 -19.85
CA SER A 717 6.97 -5.14 -20.32
C SER A 717 5.93 -4.65 -21.34
N LEU A 718 5.31 -3.50 -21.06
CA LEU A 718 4.36 -2.87 -21.99
C LEU A 718 5.04 -2.46 -23.32
N ALA A 719 6.25 -1.91 -23.27
CA ALA A 719 7.01 -1.55 -24.46
C ALA A 719 7.36 -2.78 -25.32
N GLN A 720 7.85 -3.85 -24.69
CA GLN A 720 8.17 -5.10 -25.40
C GLN A 720 6.95 -5.74 -26.04
N ALA A 721 5.79 -5.75 -25.36
CA ALA A 721 4.55 -6.25 -25.94
C ALA A 721 4.15 -5.46 -27.21
N ALA A 722 4.27 -4.13 -27.15
CA ALA A 722 4.00 -3.29 -28.32
C ALA A 722 4.99 -3.54 -29.48
N GLU A 723 6.27 -3.74 -29.16
CA GLU A 723 7.31 -4.06 -30.15
C GLU A 723 7.11 -5.44 -30.78
N ARG A 724 6.57 -6.40 -30.03
CA ARG A 724 6.17 -7.73 -30.53
C ARG A 724 4.88 -7.73 -31.35
N GLY A 725 4.18 -6.59 -31.44
CA GLY A 725 3.01 -6.40 -32.31
C GLY A 725 1.67 -6.41 -31.58
N VAL A 726 1.63 -6.33 -30.24
CA VAL A 726 0.39 -5.99 -29.52
C VAL A 726 -0.01 -4.56 -29.88
N ASP A 727 -1.26 -4.39 -30.32
CA ASP A 727 -1.80 -3.10 -30.74
C ASP A 727 -2.99 -2.61 -29.90
N THR A 728 -3.49 -3.43 -28.98
CA THR A 728 -4.73 -3.19 -28.25
C THR A 728 -4.56 -3.41 -26.74
N TRP A 729 -5.10 -2.49 -25.94
CA TRP A 729 -4.90 -2.46 -24.49
C TRP A 729 -6.22 -2.39 -23.72
N PHE A 730 -6.39 -3.28 -22.74
CA PHE A 730 -7.54 -3.25 -21.83
C PHE A 730 -7.23 -2.34 -20.62
N TRP A 731 -7.96 -1.23 -20.52
CA TRP A 731 -7.68 -0.14 -19.62
C TRP A 731 -8.83 0.15 -18.65
N GLU A 732 -8.46 0.44 -17.39
CA GLU A 732 -9.34 1.00 -16.36
C GLU A 732 -8.61 2.17 -15.68
N PRO A 733 -9.34 3.12 -15.05
CA PRO A 733 -8.74 4.31 -14.44
C PRO A 733 -7.58 4.05 -13.46
N ARG A 734 -7.61 2.90 -12.78
CA ARG A 734 -6.58 2.49 -11.79
C ARG A 734 -5.28 1.96 -12.40
N HIS A 735 -5.22 1.70 -13.71
CA HIS A 735 -4.03 1.11 -14.35
C HIS A 735 -2.93 2.17 -14.59
N ALA A 736 -2.23 2.59 -13.54
CA ALA A 736 -1.28 3.71 -13.58
C ALA A 736 -0.13 3.51 -14.59
N ASN A 737 0.52 2.34 -14.59
CA ASN A 737 1.62 2.04 -15.52
C ASN A 737 1.15 2.06 -16.97
N LEU A 738 0.01 1.44 -17.26
CA LEU A 738 -0.60 1.44 -18.60
C LEU A 738 -1.02 2.85 -19.02
N THR A 739 -1.58 3.64 -18.11
CA THR A 739 -1.94 5.05 -18.38
C THR A 739 -0.71 5.86 -18.78
N ARG A 740 0.39 5.73 -18.03
CA ARG A 740 1.65 6.43 -18.36
C ARG A 740 2.24 5.96 -19.69
N PHE A 741 2.12 4.67 -20.01
CA PHE A 741 2.57 4.11 -21.27
C PHE A 741 1.75 4.65 -22.46
N LEU A 742 0.42 4.62 -22.38
CA LEU A 742 -0.48 5.05 -23.46
C LEU A 742 -0.47 6.57 -23.72
N ARG A 743 -0.09 7.39 -22.72
CA ARG A 743 0.05 8.85 -22.87
C ARG A 743 1.29 9.28 -23.67
N GLN A 744 2.23 8.37 -23.93
CA GLN A 744 3.42 8.70 -24.71
C GLN A 744 3.02 9.08 -26.15
N PRO A 745 3.57 10.15 -26.75
CA PRO A 745 3.21 10.57 -28.10
C PRO A 745 3.33 9.46 -29.15
N ILE A 746 4.38 8.63 -29.07
CA ILE A 746 4.62 7.48 -29.96
C ILE A 746 3.57 6.37 -29.83
N ARG A 747 2.76 6.37 -28.77
CA ARG A 747 1.73 5.36 -28.49
C ARG A 747 0.31 5.85 -28.78
N ARG A 748 0.16 7.03 -29.42
CA ARG A 748 -1.17 7.58 -29.79
C ARG A 748 -1.95 6.68 -30.75
N GLY A 749 -1.27 5.92 -31.62
CA GLY A 749 -1.91 4.99 -32.57
C GLY A 749 -2.28 3.62 -31.98
N GLN A 750 -2.03 3.36 -30.71
CA GLN A 750 -2.40 2.10 -30.04
C GLN A 750 -3.88 2.11 -29.67
N GLN A 751 -4.61 1.01 -29.88
CA GLN A 751 -6.04 0.91 -29.60
C GLN A 751 -6.33 0.69 -28.10
N VAL A 752 -7.45 1.19 -27.60
CA VAL A 752 -7.87 1.03 -26.20
C VAL A 752 -9.29 0.52 -26.06
N ILE A 753 -9.41 -0.50 -25.21
CA ILE A 753 -10.69 -0.96 -24.65
C ILE A 753 -10.85 -0.31 -23.28
N ALA A 754 -11.88 0.50 -23.10
CA ALA A 754 -12.29 1.06 -21.82
C ALA A 754 -13.77 0.73 -21.58
N GLY A 755 -14.34 1.19 -20.46
CA GLY A 755 -15.74 0.89 -20.18
C GLY A 755 -16.24 1.44 -18.86
N SER A 756 -17.46 1.04 -18.51
CA SER A 756 -18.20 1.51 -17.34
C SER A 756 -18.93 0.39 -16.62
N PHE A 757 -18.92 0.43 -15.29
CA PHE A 757 -19.80 -0.40 -14.45
C PHE A 757 -21.22 0.22 -14.31
N HIS A 758 -21.43 1.41 -14.86
CA HIS A 758 -22.72 2.11 -14.92
C HIS A 758 -23.38 1.94 -16.28
N ALA A 759 -24.71 2.02 -16.32
CA ALA A 759 -25.53 1.87 -17.54
C ALA A 759 -26.35 3.13 -17.83
N ASP A 760 -26.58 3.97 -16.83
CA ASP A 760 -27.29 5.22 -17.02
C ASP A 760 -26.42 6.24 -17.77
N ARG A 761 -27.07 7.17 -18.47
CA ARG A 761 -26.40 8.19 -19.28
C ARG A 761 -25.35 8.99 -18.50
N ARG A 762 -25.62 9.33 -17.24
CA ARG A 762 -24.70 10.16 -16.43
C ARG A 762 -23.42 9.38 -16.13
N GLY A 763 -23.55 8.13 -15.67
CA GLY A 763 -22.41 7.24 -15.41
C GLY A 763 -21.57 6.97 -16.65
N LEU A 764 -22.23 6.63 -17.77
CA LEU A 764 -21.56 6.38 -19.06
C LEU A 764 -20.77 7.61 -19.55
N THR A 765 -21.39 8.79 -19.49
CA THR A 765 -20.74 10.04 -19.91
C THR A 765 -19.54 10.36 -19.01
N HIS A 766 -19.69 10.19 -17.69
CA HIS A 766 -18.62 10.44 -16.74
C HIS A 766 -17.39 9.55 -17.02
N ASP A 767 -17.61 8.25 -17.18
CA ASP A 767 -16.52 7.28 -17.35
C ASP A 767 -15.82 7.42 -18.71
N LEU A 768 -16.56 7.71 -19.78
CA LEU A 768 -15.97 8.00 -21.09
C LEU A 768 -15.07 9.24 -21.03
N GLU A 769 -15.57 10.34 -20.45
CA GLU A 769 -14.79 11.57 -20.31
C GLU A 769 -13.61 11.41 -19.35
N LEU A 770 -13.73 10.55 -18.34
CA LEU A 770 -12.61 10.19 -17.47
C LEU A 770 -11.54 9.43 -18.25
N ALA A 771 -11.93 8.47 -19.08
CA ALA A 771 -11.01 7.70 -19.93
C ALA A 771 -10.26 8.60 -20.91
N ARG A 772 -11.00 9.42 -21.68
CA ARG A 772 -10.42 10.38 -22.64
C ARG A 772 -9.44 11.35 -21.98
N ARG A 773 -9.82 11.95 -20.85
CA ARG A 773 -8.97 12.89 -20.10
C ARG A 773 -7.73 12.23 -19.53
N ARG A 774 -7.84 11.05 -18.90
CA ARG A 774 -6.69 10.36 -18.30
C ARG A 774 -5.71 9.85 -19.35
N LEU A 775 -6.22 9.35 -20.48
CA LEU A 775 -5.40 8.84 -21.57
C LEU A 775 -4.90 9.93 -22.52
N GLN A 776 -5.45 11.14 -22.44
CA GLN A 776 -5.21 12.25 -23.36
C GLN A 776 -5.50 11.85 -24.81
N ARG A 777 -6.70 11.32 -25.03
CA ARG A 777 -7.17 10.84 -26.33
C ARG A 777 -8.50 11.44 -26.71
N ASP A 778 -8.63 11.74 -27.99
CA ASP A 778 -9.85 12.33 -28.55
C ASP A 778 -10.98 11.30 -28.66
N HIS A 779 -10.66 10.02 -28.82
CA HIS A 779 -11.63 8.93 -28.88
C HIS A 779 -11.13 7.66 -28.17
N ILE A 780 -12.03 6.70 -27.97
CA ILE A 780 -11.75 5.35 -27.45
C ILE A 780 -12.20 4.31 -28.49
N ASP A 781 -11.36 3.33 -28.80
CA ASP A 781 -11.66 2.35 -29.86
C ASP A 781 -12.85 1.45 -29.52
N LEU A 782 -12.90 0.93 -28.29
CA LEU A 782 -14.00 0.10 -27.83
C LEU A 782 -14.42 0.49 -26.42
N PHE A 783 -15.71 0.82 -26.24
CA PHE A 783 -16.28 1.15 -24.94
C PHE A 783 -17.28 0.08 -24.50
N LEU A 784 -17.00 -0.58 -23.37
CA LEU A 784 -17.79 -1.72 -22.88
C LEU A 784 -18.62 -1.36 -21.64
N LEU A 785 -19.85 -1.87 -21.56
CA LEU A 785 -20.52 -2.06 -20.28
C LEU A 785 -19.87 -3.23 -19.57
N PHE A 786 -19.17 -2.99 -18.46
CA PHE A 786 -18.45 -4.03 -17.74
C PHE A 786 -19.37 -4.87 -16.86
N TRP A 787 -19.12 -6.19 -16.90
CA TRP A 787 -19.63 -7.20 -15.98
C TRP A 787 -21.15 -7.18 -15.80
N VAL A 788 -21.85 -7.14 -16.94
CA VAL A 788 -23.30 -7.24 -17.02
C VAL A 788 -23.77 -8.59 -16.48
N ARG A 789 -24.60 -8.55 -15.44
CA ARG A 789 -25.21 -9.72 -14.81
C ARG A 789 -26.74 -9.74 -14.84
N SER A 790 -27.33 -8.75 -15.49
CA SER A 790 -28.78 -8.60 -15.60
C SER A 790 -29.11 -7.98 -16.96
N PRO A 791 -30.14 -8.50 -17.67
CA PRO A 791 -30.63 -7.88 -18.91
C PRO A 791 -31.02 -6.41 -18.74
N ALA A 792 -31.41 -6.00 -17.53
CA ALA A 792 -31.76 -4.61 -17.23
C ALA A 792 -30.60 -3.62 -17.41
N ARG A 793 -29.34 -4.08 -17.49
CA ARG A 793 -28.18 -3.23 -17.83
C ARG A 793 -28.04 -2.97 -19.34
N LEU A 794 -28.74 -3.74 -20.16
CA LEU A 794 -28.74 -3.64 -21.63
C LEU A 794 -30.02 -2.93 -22.12
N ASP A 795 -30.47 -1.92 -21.39
CA ASP A 795 -31.71 -1.22 -21.71
C ASP A 795 -31.57 -0.29 -22.93
N PRO A 796 -32.68 0.08 -23.59
CA PRO A 796 -32.65 0.95 -24.77
C PRO A 796 -32.01 2.33 -24.55
N ALA A 797 -32.10 2.91 -23.35
CA ALA A 797 -31.51 4.21 -23.05
C ALA A 797 -29.98 4.14 -22.91
N SER A 798 -29.46 3.06 -22.32
CA SER A 798 -28.02 2.75 -22.33
C SER A 798 -27.51 2.58 -23.76
N LEU A 799 -28.21 1.77 -24.56
CA LEU A 799 -27.86 1.51 -25.95
C LEU A 799 -27.83 2.81 -26.78
N GLU A 800 -28.86 3.64 -26.67
CA GLU A 800 -28.91 4.91 -27.41
C GLU A 800 -27.81 5.88 -26.99
N THR A 801 -27.43 5.89 -25.71
CA THR A 801 -26.30 6.69 -25.22
C THR A 801 -24.97 6.22 -25.85
N LEU A 802 -24.75 4.91 -25.96
CA LEU A 802 -23.55 4.36 -26.62
C LEU A 802 -23.54 4.64 -28.13
N ARG A 803 -24.70 4.52 -28.80
CA ARG A 803 -24.87 4.90 -30.22
C ARG A 803 -24.59 6.38 -30.44
N GLU A 804 -25.04 7.24 -29.52
CA GLU A 804 -24.73 8.67 -29.56
C GLU A 804 -23.22 8.93 -29.44
N PHE A 805 -22.52 8.25 -28.51
CA PHE A 805 -21.06 8.36 -28.40
C PHE A 805 -20.36 7.94 -29.70
N GLN A 806 -20.85 6.90 -30.37
CA GLN A 806 -20.31 6.43 -31.64
C GLN A 806 -20.56 7.43 -32.77
N ARG A 807 -21.79 7.96 -32.91
CA ARG A 807 -22.13 8.97 -33.93
C ARG A 807 -21.30 10.25 -33.78
N ARG A 808 -20.96 10.63 -32.54
CA ARG A 808 -20.10 11.78 -32.22
C ARG A 808 -18.61 11.50 -32.46
N GLY A 809 -18.22 10.26 -32.76
CA GLY A 809 -16.83 9.85 -32.91
C GLY A 809 -16.04 9.77 -31.59
N SER A 810 -16.70 9.92 -30.44
CA SER A 810 -16.05 9.78 -29.13
C SER A 810 -15.63 8.34 -28.83
N ILE A 811 -16.34 7.38 -29.43
CA ILE A 811 -15.97 5.96 -29.44
C ILE A 811 -16.07 5.40 -30.87
N ARG A 812 -15.29 4.37 -31.19
CA ARG A 812 -15.32 3.74 -32.52
C ARG A 812 -16.34 2.59 -32.59
N SER A 813 -16.44 1.79 -31.52
CA SER A 813 -17.48 0.79 -31.31
C SER A 813 -17.83 0.65 -29.83
N TYR A 814 -18.89 -0.10 -29.53
CA TYR A 814 -19.35 -0.39 -28.17
C TYR A 814 -19.68 -1.88 -28.00
N GLY A 815 -19.93 -2.28 -26.76
CA GLY A 815 -20.32 -3.64 -26.43
C GLY A 815 -20.54 -3.80 -24.93
N PHE A 816 -20.52 -5.04 -24.47
CA PHE A 816 -20.57 -5.34 -23.04
C PHE A 816 -19.75 -6.59 -22.72
N SER A 817 -19.41 -6.76 -21.44
CA SER A 817 -18.82 -7.98 -20.93
C SER A 817 -19.77 -8.72 -19.99
N THR A 818 -19.85 -10.04 -20.12
CA THR A 818 -20.70 -10.88 -19.25
C THR A 818 -20.08 -12.26 -19.04
N HIS A 819 -20.51 -12.94 -17.97
CA HIS A 819 -20.29 -14.37 -17.77
C HIS A 819 -21.51 -15.21 -18.14
N ASP A 820 -22.65 -14.56 -18.38
CA ASP A 820 -23.94 -15.21 -18.60
C ASP A 820 -24.18 -15.41 -20.11
N ARG A 821 -24.24 -16.67 -20.52
CA ARG A 821 -24.50 -17.02 -21.92
C ARG A 821 -25.87 -16.56 -22.38
N SER A 822 -26.89 -16.66 -21.52
CA SER A 822 -28.27 -16.32 -21.90
C SER A 822 -28.42 -14.84 -22.24
N ILE A 823 -27.79 -13.97 -21.45
CA ILE A 823 -27.75 -12.52 -21.70
C ILE A 823 -27.04 -12.23 -23.03
N ALA A 824 -25.94 -12.92 -23.30
CA ALA A 824 -25.18 -12.72 -24.53
C ALA A 824 -25.91 -13.25 -25.77
N CYS A 825 -26.57 -14.42 -25.71
CA CYS A 825 -27.40 -14.92 -26.82
C CYS A 825 -28.56 -13.96 -27.10
N ALA A 826 -29.30 -13.53 -26.08
CA ALA A 826 -30.40 -12.57 -26.26
C ALA A 826 -29.94 -11.23 -26.88
N ALA A 827 -28.73 -10.77 -26.55
CA ALA A 827 -28.14 -9.57 -27.14
C ALA A 827 -27.70 -9.76 -28.60
N ILE A 828 -27.32 -10.97 -29.01
CA ILE A 828 -27.04 -11.32 -30.40
C ILE A 828 -28.35 -11.28 -31.21
N ASP A 829 -29.41 -11.88 -30.66
CA ASP A 829 -30.73 -11.93 -31.30
C ASP A 829 -31.33 -10.54 -31.53
N SER A 830 -31.05 -9.58 -30.63
CA SER A 830 -31.49 -8.20 -30.80
C SER A 830 -30.80 -7.48 -31.97
N GLY A 831 -29.59 -7.93 -32.36
CA GLY A 831 -28.78 -7.31 -33.41
C GLY A 831 -28.19 -5.94 -33.05
N ASP A 832 -28.35 -5.46 -31.81
CA ASP A 832 -27.97 -4.10 -31.40
C ASP A 832 -26.53 -3.98 -30.90
N TRP A 833 -25.93 -5.11 -30.49
CA TRP A 833 -24.67 -5.16 -29.75
C TRP A 833 -23.55 -5.76 -30.62
N PRO A 834 -22.63 -4.94 -31.15
CA PRO A 834 -21.67 -5.41 -32.15
C PRO A 834 -20.48 -6.16 -31.54
N VAL A 835 -20.27 -6.06 -30.21
CA VAL A 835 -19.18 -6.73 -29.50
C VAL A 835 -19.64 -7.31 -28.17
N ILE A 836 -19.25 -8.56 -27.92
CA ILE A 836 -19.45 -9.25 -26.64
C ILE A 836 -18.10 -9.71 -26.10
N MET A 837 -17.80 -9.37 -24.85
CA MET A 837 -16.64 -9.90 -24.15
C MET A 837 -17.11 -10.97 -23.15
N THR A 838 -16.72 -12.23 -23.35
CA THR A 838 -17.25 -13.36 -22.57
C THR A 838 -16.17 -14.31 -22.06
N ARG A 839 -16.48 -15.03 -20.98
CA ARG A 839 -15.58 -16.05 -20.40
C ARG A 839 -15.49 -17.22 -21.37
N HIS A 840 -14.28 -17.60 -21.73
CA HIS A 840 -14.03 -18.78 -22.55
C HIS A 840 -12.67 -19.41 -22.22
N SER A 841 -12.67 -20.74 -22.03
CA SER A 841 -11.49 -21.58 -21.81
C SER A 841 -11.88 -23.03 -22.01
N ALA A 842 -10.92 -23.96 -22.14
CA ALA A 842 -11.25 -25.38 -22.23
C ALA A 842 -11.92 -25.96 -20.96
N ALA A 843 -11.83 -25.30 -19.80
CA ALA A 843 -12.59 -25.65 -18.59
C ALA A 843 -13.99 -25.02 -18.53
N HIS A 844 -14.30 -24.09 -19.44
CA HIS A 844 -15.59 -23.39 -19.54
C HIS A 844 -15.92 -23.26 -21.03
N ASP A 845 -16.09 -24.40 -21.68
CA ASP A 845 -16.37 -24.56 -23.12
C ASP A 845 -17.86 -24.34 -23.46
N GLY A 846 -18.69 -24.08 -22.46
CA GLY A 846 -20.12 -23.90 -22.62
C GLY A 846 -20.56 -22.85 -23.63
N ALA A 847 -19.71 -21.88 -24.00
CA ALA A 847 -20.00 -20.89 -25.04
C ALA A 847 -19.83 -21.42 -26.47
N GLU A 848 -19.13 -22.54 -26.66
CA GLU A 848 -18.83 -23.14 -27.97
C GLU A 848 -20.08 -23.74 -28.64
N HIS A 849 -21.07 -24.15 -27.85
CA HIS A 849 -22.25 -24.87 -28.33
C HIS A 849 -23.28 -23.95 -29.01
N GLU A 850 -23.47 -22.74 -28.48
CA GLU A 850 -24.55 -21.83 -28.89
C GLU A 850 -24.02 -20.43 -29.18
N LEU A 851 -23.39 -19.80 -28.18
CA LEU A 851 -23.00 -18.40 -28.22
C LEU A 851 -21.98 -18.05 -29.31
N LEU A 852 -20.88 -18.81 -29.43
CA LEU A 852 -19.82 -18.51 -30.39
C LEU A 852 -20.25 -18.76 -31.84
N PRO A 853 -20.96 -19.87 -32.17
CA PRO A 853 -21.58 -20.04 -33.49
C PRO A 853 -22.60 -18.95 -33.83
N ALA A 854 -23.48 -18.58 -32.90
CA ALA A 854 -24.48 -17.53 -33.12
C ALA A 854 -23.83 -16.17 -33.37
N ALA A 855 -22.79 -15.82 -32.59
CA ALA A 855 -22.04 -14.58 -32.78
C ALA A 855 -21.38 -14.53 -34.16
N ALA A 856 -20.79 -15.65 -34.63
CA ALA A 856 -20.17 -15.73 -35.94
C ALA A 856 -21.20 -15.54 -37.07
N ALA A 857 -22.36 -16.20 -36.96
CA ALA A 857 -23.45 -16.07 -37.93
C ALA A 857 -23.99 -14.64 -38.00
N ALA A 858 -24.15 -13.97 -36.85
CA ALA A 858 -24.63 -12.59 -36.76
C ALA A 858 -23.56 -11.54 -37.13
N GLY A 859 -22.27 -11.93 -37.18
CA GLY A 859 -21.16 -11.00 -37.37
C GLY A 859 -20.84 -10.14 -36.14
N VAL A 860 -21.20 -10.62 -34.95
CA VAL A 860 -20.86 -10.02 -33.66
C VAL A 860 -19.44 -10.41 -33.28
N GLY A 861 -18.60 -9.43 -32.92
CA GLY A 861 -17.22 -9.68 -32.52
C GLY A 861 -17.13 -10.20 -31.09
N VAL A 862 -16.33 -11.25 -30.85
CA VAL A 862 -16.14 -11.80 -29.51
C VAL A 862 -14.73 -11.54 -28.98
N LEU A 863 -14.65 -11.05 -27.74
CA LEU A 863 -13.41 -10.98 -26.97
C LEU A 863 -13.44 -12.04 -25.87
N GLY A 864 -12.50 -12.98 -25.91
CA GLY A 864 -12.36 -14.01 -24.90
C GLY A 864 -11.62 -13.49 -23.67
N PHE A 865 -12.10 -13.80 -22.47
CA PHE A 865 -11.33 -13.60 -21.25
C PHE A 865 -11.37 -14.81 -20.32
N SER A 866 -10.42 -14.84 -19.39
CA SER A 866 -10.20 -15.98 -18.48
C SER A 866 -9.82 -17.28 -19.19
N ALA A 867 -9.08 -17.20 -20.31
CA ALA A 867 -8.56 -18.37 -21.04
C ALA A 867 -7.76 -19.35 -20.15
N LEU A 868 -7.07 -18.82 -19.13
CA LEU A 868 -6.32 -19.63 -18.16
C LEU A 868 -7.17 -20.10 -16.96
N CYS A 869 -8.48 -19.82 -16.95
CA CYS A 869 -9.37 -20.00 -15.79
C CYS A 869 -8.77 -19.43 -14.49
N TYR A 870 -8.31 -18.17 -14.54
CA TYR A 870 -7.56 -17.50 -13.46
C TYR A 870 -6.28 -18.25 -13.01
N GLY A 871 -5.60 -18.89 -13.96
CA GLY A 871 -4.35 -19.63 -13.76
C GLY A 871 -4.55 -21.12 -13.43
N ARG A 872 -5.78 -21.60 -13.35
CA ARG A 872 -6.08 -23.00 -12.98
C ARG A 872 -5.81 -23.99 -14.10
N MET A 873 -5.89 -23.56 -15.35
CA MET A 873 -5.43 -24.35 -16.52
C MET A 873 -3.92 -24.60 -16.51
N LEU A 874 -3.15 -23.87 -15.71
CA LEU A 874 -1.70 -24.06 -15.58
C LEU A 874 -1.34 -25.08 -14.48
N ARG A 875 -2.33 -25.69 -13.84
CA ARG A 875 -2.12 -26.68 -12.77
C ARG A 875 -1.94 -28.08 -13.35
N PRO A 876 -1.16 -28.95 -12.69
CA PRO A 876 -1.11 -30.37 -13.00
C PRO A 876 -2.48 -31.04 -13.05
N SER A 877 -2.57 -32.09 -13.86
CA SER A 877 -3.74 -32.97 -14.06
C SER A 877 -3.25 -34.33 -14.57
N ALA A 878 -4.13 -35.31 -14.72
CA ALA A 878 -3.74 -36.58 -15.34
C ALA A 878 -3.36 -36.42 -16.83
N VAL A 879 -3.85 -35.37 -17.49
CA VAL A 879 -3.55 -35.05 -18.91
C VAL A 879 -2.24 -34.27 -19.08
N PHE A 880 -1.99 -33.30 -18.20
CA PHE A 880 -0.78 -32.48 -18.18
C PHE A 880 -0.12 -32.56 -16.81
N GLU A 881 0.97 -33.31 -16.71
CA GLU A 881 1.73 -33.46 -15.45
C GLU A 881 2.25 -32.12 -14.91
N GLN A 882 2.61 -31.19 -15.80
CA GLN A 882 3.11 -29.86 -15.43
C GLN A 882 2.08 -28.73 -15.64
N GLY A 883 0.83 -29.08 -16.00
CA GLY A 883 -0.20 -28.15 -16.44
C GLY A 883 -0.09 -27.71 -17.90
N ALA A 884 -1.17 -27.14 -18.44
CA ALA A 884 -1.19 -26.73 -19.83
C ALA A 884 -0.35 -25.45 -20.04
N PRO A 885 0.43 -25.36 -21.14
CA PRO A 885 1.13 -24.11 -21.49
C PRO A 885 0.16 -22.94 -21.64
N ALA A 886 0.53 -21.76 -21.13
CA ALA A 886 -0.35 -20.59 -21.19
C ALA A 886 -0.71 -20.18 -22.64
N PRO A 887 0.22 -20.18 -23.61
CA PRO A 887 -0.08 -19.87 -25.01
C PRO A 887 -1.15 -20.79 -25.61
N ASP A 888 -1.10 -22.08 -25.29
CA ASP A 888 -2.05 -23.07 -25.81
C ASP A 888 -3.47 -22.82 -25.32
N CYS A 889 -3.63 -22.35 -24.07
CA CYS A 889 -4.94 -21.97 -23.53
C CYS A 889 -5.54 -20.75 -24.27
N TYR A 890 -4.71 -19.77 -24.67
CA TYR A 890 -5.18 -18.65 -25.48
C TYR A 890 -5.50 -19.09 -26.92
N ARG A 891 -4.63 -19.90 -27.53
CA ARG A 891 -4.83 -20.45 -28.88
C ARG A 891 -6.09 -21.30 -28.95
N TYR A 892 -6.42 -22.05 -27.90
CA TYR A 892 -7.68 -22.80 -27.80
C TYR A 892 -8.89 -21.89 -27.99
N SER A 893 -8.93 -20.78 -27.23
CA SER A 893 -10.00 -19.79 -27.37
C SER A 893 -10.00 -19.10 -28.73
N LEU A 894 -8.83 -18.77 -29.27
CA LEU A 894 -8.69 -18.15 -30.59
C LEU A 894 -9.01 -19.11 -31.76
N SER A 895 -9.05 -20.42 -31.51
CA SER A 895 -9.44 -21.41 -32.51
C SER A 895 -10.97 -21.54 -32.64
N GLN A 896 -11.74 -20.89 -31.75
CA GLN A 896 -13.20 -20.89 -31.78
C GLN A 896 -13.78 -19.82 -32.72
N PRO A 897 -14.99 -20.04 -33.28
CA PRO A 897 -15.66 -19.06 -34.14
C PRO A 897 -15.92 -17.73 -33.41
N ALA A 898 -15.95 -16.63 -34.17
CA ALA A 898 -16.14 -15.24 -33.71
C ALA A 898 -15.11 -14.65 -32.73
N VAL A 899 -14.24 -15.46 -32.11
CA VAL A 899 -13.22 -14.96 -31.17
C VAL A 899 -12.14 -14.20 -31.93
N ALA A 900 -12.14 -12.87 -31.78
CA ALA A 900 -11.21 -11.98 -32.44
C ALA A 900 -9.89 -11.86 -31.67
N ALA A 901 -9.96 -11.76 -30.33
CA ALA A 901 -8.79 -11.66 -29.48
C ALA A 901 -9.06 -12.19 -28.07
N CYS A 902 -7.99 -12.54 -27.35
CA CYS A 902 -8.05 -12.89 -25.93
C CYS A 902 -7.43 -11.80 -25.05
N ILE A 903 -8.08 -11.49 -23.92
CA ILE A 903 -7.52 -10.60 -22.89
C ILE A 903 -6.52 -11.35 -22.02
N SER A 904 -5.28 -10.90 -22.02
CA SER A 904 -4.17 -11.42 -21.20
C SER A 904 -3.79 -10.42 -20.12
N ALA A 905 -3.67 -10.91 -18.88
CA ALA A 905 -3.30 -10.11 -17.71
C ALA A 905 -2.08 -10.76 -17.01
N PRO A 906 -0.86 -10.62 -17.57
CA PRO A 906 0.33 -11.23 -16.99
C PRO A 906 0.71 -10.54 -15.67
N SER A 907 1.10 -11.32 -14.67
CA SER A 907 1.54 -10.80 -13.37
C SER A 907 3.04 -10.54 -13.31
N ARG A 908 3.81 -11.19 -14.20
CA ARG A 908 5.27 -11.12 -14.27
C ARG A 908 5.72 -10.95 -15.72
N HIS A 909 6.89 -10.34 -15.89
CA HIS A 909 7.52 -10.15 -17.20
C HIS A 909 7.67 -11.46 -17.99
N ARG A 910 8.14 -12.53 -17.33
CA ARG A 910 8.28 -13.85 -17.97
C ARG A 910 6.96 -14.41 -18.54
N GLU A 911 5.85 -14.18 -17.82
CA GLU A 911 4.52 -14.66 -18.25
C GLU A 911 4.04 -13.85 -19.45
N LEU A 912 4.35 -12.56 -19.50
CA LEU A 912 4.10 -11.76 -20.70
C LEU A 912 4.88 -12.33 -21.89
N VAL A 913 6.18 -12.53 -21.74
CA VAL A 913 7.05 -13.03 -22.82
C VAL A 913 6.52 -14.36 -23.37
N GLU A 914 6.22 -15.31 -22.49
CA GLU A 914 5.60 -16.59 -22.86
C GLU A 914 4.27 -16.39 -23.61
N ASN A 915 3.36 -15.56 -23.08
CA ASN A 915 2.06 -15.31 -23.71
C ASN A 915 2.18 -14.67 -25.10
N LEU A 916 3.26 -13.94 -25.40
CA LEU A 916 3.46 -13.29 -26.70
C LEU A 916 3.75 -14.30 -27.82
N ASP A 917 4.06 -15.57 -27.51
CA ASP A 917 4.20 -16.64 -28.50
C ASP A 917 2.89 -16.92 -29.26
N VAL A 918 1.75 -16.46 -28.73
CA VAL A 918 0.44 -16.50 -29.41
C VAL A 918 0.44 -15.63 -30.67
N LEU A 919 1.30 -14.61 -30.76
CA LEU A 919 1.36 -13.71 -31.91
C LEU A 919 2.02 -14.37 -33.14
N ASP A 920 2.90 -15.37 -32.91
CA ASP A 920 3.57 -16.10 -34.00
C ASP A 920 2.66 -17.19 -34.59
N ALA A 921 1.85 -17.83 -33.74
CA ALA A 921 0.81 -18.79 -34.14
C ALA A 921 -0.40 -18.64 -33.22
N SER A 922 -1.53 -18.20 -33.80
CA SER A 922 -2.72 -17.81 -33.01
C SER A 922 -3.74 -18.94 -32.78
N THR A 923 -3.63 -20.06 -33.49
CA THR A 923 -4.58 -21.18 -33.41
C THR A 923 -3.85 -22.52 -33.19
N ILE A 924 -4.60 -23.53 -32.76
CA ILE A 924 -4.13 -24.92 -32.61
C ILE A 924 -5.06 -25.88 -33.35
N ASP A 925 -4.55 -27.05 -33.75
CA ASP A 925 -5.33 -28.08 -34.41
C ASP A 925 -6.34 -28.79 -33.47
N GLY A 926 -7.25 -29.56 -34.06
CA GLY A 926 -8.31 -30.26 -33.32
C GLY A 926 -7.80 -31.27 -32.29
N SER A 927 -6.71 -31.99 -32.59
CA SER A 927 -6.14 -32.97 -31.65
C SER A 927 -5.62 -32.29 -30.39
N ARG A 928 -4.96 -31.14 -30.53
CA ARG A 928 -4.49 -30.34 -29.38
C ARG A 928 -5.66 -29.72 -28.61
N GLN A 929 -6.75 -29.34 -29.29
CA GLN A 929 -7.96 -28.86 -28.64
C GLN A 929 -8.63 -29.94 -27.78
N GLU A 930 -8.70 -31.20 -28.26
CA GLU A 930 -9.24 -32.33 -27.50
C GLU A 930 -8.45 -32.60 -26.21
N VAL A 931 -7.11 -32.55 -26.28
CA VAL A 931 -6.24 -32.69 -25.11
C VAL A 931 -6.52 -31.57 -24.09
N LEU A 932 -6.63 -30.32 -24.54
CA LEU A 932 -6.96 -29.20 -23.65
C LEU A 932 -8.36 -29.32 -23.05
N ARG A 933 -9.34 -29.87 -23.78
CA ARG A 933 -10.69 -30.12 -23.27
C ARG A 933 -10.71 -31.21 -22.21
N ALA A 934 -9.96 -32.30 -22.41
CA ALA A 934 -9.80 -33.33 -21.39
C ALA A 934 -9.21 -32.76 -20.09
N HIS A 935 -8.15 -31.96 -20.21
CA HIS A 935 -7.58 -31.23 -19.08
C HIS A 935 -8.59 -30.26 -18.44
N GLY A 936 -9.31 -29.51 -19.28
CA GLY A 936 -10.34 -28.56 -18.85
C GLY A 936 -11.46 -29.19 -18.03
N LYS A 937 -11.88 -30.43 -18.36
CA LYS A 937 -12.87 -31.19 -17.60
C LYS A 937 -12.42 -31.48 -16.16
N GLU A 938 -11.17 -31.92 -15.97
CA GLU A 938 -10.60 -32.13 -14.62
C GLU A 938 -10.55 -30.81 -13.84
N ILE A 939 -10.08 -29.74 -14.47
CA ILE A 939 -10.02 -28.40 -13.85
C ILE A 939 -11.42 -27.88 -13.50
N TYR A 940 -12.43 -28.12 -14.35
CA TYR A 940 -13.82 -27.72 -14.07
C TYR A 940 -14.40 -28.47 -12.87
N ALA A 941 -14.14 -29.78 -12.76
CA ALA A 941 -14.57 -30.59 -11.62
C ALA A 941 -13.95 -30.11 -10.30
N ASP A 942 -12.63 -29.87 -10.27
CA ASP A 942 -11.95 -29.27 -9.11
C ASP A 942 -12.53 -27.89 -8.78
N ASN A 943 -12.79 -27.06 -9.80
CA ASN A 943 -13.40 -25.74 -9.59
C ASN A 943 -14.78 -25.80 -8.94
N LYS A 944 -15.68 -26.66 -9.42
CA LYS A 944 -17.01 -26.82 -8.82
C LYS A 944 -16.92 -27.29 -7.38
N ARG A 945 -15.94 -28.14 -7.08
CA ARG A 945 -15.69 -28.65 -5.75
C ARG A 945 -15.10 -27.61 -4.81
N PHE A 946 -14.11 -26.86 -5.27
CA PHE A 946 -13.55 -25.67 -4.62
C PHE A 946 -14.66 -24.65 -4.31
N ASP A 947 -15.52 -24.36 -5.28
CA ASP A 947 -16.60 -23.38 -5.12
C ASP A 947 -17.61 -23.86 -4.06
N ARG A 948 -18.00 -25.14 -4.10
CA ARG A 948 -18.92 -25.76 -3.13
C ARG A 948 -18.35 -25.80 -1.71
N LEU A 949 -17.14 -26.35 -1.55
CA LEU A 949 -16.60 -26.70 -0.23
C LEU A 949 -15.81 -25.57 0.43
N LEU A 950 -15.11 -24.75 -0.36
CA LEU A 950 -14.21 -23.73 0.17
C LEU A 950 -14.73 -22.31 0.00
N ARG A 951 -15.25 -21.96 -1.19
CA ARG A 951 -15.78 -20.61 -1.45
C ARG A 951 -17.08 -20.38 -0.71
N ARG A 952 -18.03 -21.31 -0.84
CA ARG A 952 -19.35 -21.25 -0.19
C ARG A 952 -19.38 -21.87 1.20
N GLY A 953 -18.42 -22.73 1.54
CA GLY A 953 -18.29 -23.32 2.88
C GLY A 953 -19.41 -24.27 3.25
N GLY A 954 -20.08 -24.95 2.31
CA GLY A 954 -21.24 -25.80 2.63
C GLY A 954 -22.50 -25.05 3.11
N THR A 955 -22.36 -23.86 3.70
CA THR A 955 -23.39 -22.97 4.23
C THR A 955 -23.00 -21.51 3.95
N ALA A 956 -23.60 -20.91 2.90
CA ALA A 956 -23.13 -19.66 2.30
C ALA A 956 -23.45 -18.36 3.08
N PRO A 957 -22.60 -17.30 2.99
CA PRO A 957 -23.07 -15.94 2.95
C PRO A 957 -23.54 -15.56 1.52
N LEU A 958 -24.43 -14.59 1.51
CA LEU A 958 -25.63 -14.56 0.70
C LEU A 958 -25.53 -14.41 -0.81
N ARG A 959 -24.70 -13.50 -1.27
CA ARG A 959 -24.97 -12.90 -2.57
C ARG A 959 -24.10 -13.44 -3.70
N GLU A 960 -22.89 -13.90 -3.39
CA GLU A 960 -22.04 -14.58 -4.37
C GLU A 960 -22.59 -15.98 -4.73
N ALA A 961 -23.31 -16.64 -3.80
CA ALA A 961 -23.93 -17.94 -4.04
C ALA A 961 -25.18 -17.85 -4.94
N ILE A 962 -25.92 -16.73 -4.91
CA ILE A 962 -27.07 -16.45 -5.80
C ILE A 962 -26.61 -16.29 -7.25
N LEU A 963 -25.45 -15.66 -7.47
CA LEU A 963 -24.89 -15.46 -8.81
C LEU A 963 -24.55 -16.77 -9.52
N GLU A 964 -24.04 -17.76 -8.79
CA GLU A 964 -23.80 -19.09 -9.37
C GLU A 964 -25.07 -19.96 -9.43
N LEU A 965 -26.15 -19.58 -8.76
CA LEU A 965 -27.47 -20.23 -8.88
C LEU A 965 -28.16 -19.78 -10.17
N PHE A 966 -27.98 -18.52 -10.58
CA PHE A 966 -28.32 -18.04 -11.93
C PHE A 966 -27.48 -18.72 -13.02
N GLU A 967 -26.16 -18.95 -12.80
CA GLU A 967 -25.34 -19.70 -13.78
C GLU A 967 -25.80 -21.17 -13.97
N ARG A 968 -26.54 -21.75 -13.00
CA ARG A 968 -27.10 -23.11 -13.09
C ARG A 968 -28.51 -23.17 -13.68
N ALA A 969 -29.26 -22.07 -13.65
CA ALA A 969 -30.58 -22.00 -14.28
C ALA A 969 -30.52 -21.79 -15.80
N SER A 970 -29.32 -21.54 -16.34
CA SER A 970 -29.03 -21.29 -17.77
C SER A 970 -28.30 -22.45 -18.45
N GLU A 971 -28.43 -23.68 -17.93
CA GLU A 971 -28.08 -24.93 -18.62
C GLU A 971 -29.40 -25.57 -19.10
N PRO A 972 -29.55 -25.93 -20.39
CA PRO A 972 -30.72 -26.68 -20.84
C PRO A 972 -30.75 -28.04 -20.12
N SER A 973 -31.92 -28.43 -19.60
CA SER A 973 -32.10 -29.75 -19.03
C SER A 973 -32.05 -30.79 -20.14
N ASP A 974 -31.18 -31.80 -20.01
CA ASP A 974 -31.31 -33.05 -20.76
C ASP A 974 -32.60 -33.76 -20.33
N ALA A 975 -33.70 -33.42 -20.99
CA ALA A 975 -34.96 -34.15 -20.90
C ALA A 975 -35.70 -33.98 -22.23
N GLU A 976 -35.50 -34.94 -23.13
CA GLU A 976 -36.54 -35.53 -24.00
C GLU A 976 -35.94 -36.61 -24.91
N THR A 977 -35.74 -37.81 -24.34
CA THR A 977 -35.88 -39.06 -25.10
C THR A 977 -36.77 -40.00 -24.30
N GLU A 978 -38.05 -39.64 -24.18
CA GLU A 978 -39.09 -40.63 -23.95
C GLU A 978 -39.82 -40.88 -25.27
N SER A 979 -39.81 -42.16 -25.64
CA SER A 979 -40.35 -42.76 -26.85
C SER A 979 -41.82 -42.45 -27.09
N VAL A 980 -42.13 -41.95 -28.29
CA VAL A 980 -43.47 -42.04 -28.88
C VAL A 980 -43.76 -43.49 -29.27
N PRO A 981 -44.80 -44.16 -28.76
CA PRO A 981 -45.34 -45.34 -29.39
C PRO A 981 -46.32 -44.95 -30.50
N SER A 982 -46.16 -45.63 -31.62
CA SER A 982 -46.93 -45.59 -32.86
C SER A 982 -48.47 -45.48 -32.73
N SER A 983 -49.01 -44.60 -33.57
CA SER A 983 -50.28 -44.68 -34.31
C SER A 983 -51.15 -45.94 -34.14
N GLN A 984 -52.40 -45.74 -33.69
CA GLN A 984 -53.62 -46.28 -34.31
C GLN A 984 -54.79 -45.31 -34.06
N GLY A 985 -55.49 -44.91 -35.12
CA GLY A 985 -56.69 -44.06 -35.10
C GLY A 985 -56.65 -42.95 -36.12
#